data_AF-A0A9D9U201-F1
#
_entry.id   AF-A0A9D9U201-F1
#
_cell.length_a   1.000
_cell.length_b   1.000
_cell.length_c   1.000
_cell.angle_alpha   90.00
_cell.angle_beta   90.00
_cell.angle_gamma   90.00
#
_symmetry.space_group_name_H-M   'P 1'
#
loop_
_entity.id
_entity.type
_entity.pdbx_description
1 polymer ?
#
loop_
_entity_poly.entity_id
_entity_poly.type
_entity_poly.pdbx_seq_one_letter_code
_entity_poly.pdbx_strand_id
1 'polypeptide(L)'
;MKFKNPILLILLVPFSAFSQYGSMSFKRFTTDDGLAHNGIVSTAQDKFGRLWISTLGGINVYNGHSFTLFTSENTKGALPSNEIIATCHTRKGNIFFGTSGGGLTEYNFLTNSFTTDTTIKEVVTAILEDHNHILWVATQNSLVHAIDLLTKRKTTFRLEHKVNKKRFSIYKMAEISDSSIWLATDMGVFTITNQKRVTYREEFDQFNITNTSTLVRDLATDGKKIWIATKINGLIEYNISTSGIKHYTTETESIKLSSNNLRNIKFHDNSLWIGTWDAGINVVNTITNSHNYIKHDPFNNNSLSTNYIGNIYFANDSIIWVSTFDGGLHKFDPMLNQFHAVTKTFHADGGLLYSNIKNIHYDSKSETLWLGSLSGGLYVKKKNSERYTNYRFTDSLSSIPHNTVKYILPGKNGNYWIATLGGLGNLNMTTGKCKNFYFKKDNTGLTTNRVFCLANDYTGRLWIGTPSGISIYDEKQNRFSNFYSNIEHKGSFIRGITINYLIEKLFNGKKYMIACTSAGIEVIEIETLTSSIHFFPGENLTTKSEIKQLYAANDTCWWVATGGSGIIKLNPRTGEQIYYTANEGLGDNFVYAVVPDKTGNLWISTNNGLSRFNINAGTFTNYKKSDGLQDNEFNQNSWFLDSSSNTIFFGGVSGYNYFEGNNVKEAEDTKTSLEWKSFKVFDNEYLWSKGILQTKEVTLRQDKENFFEIIFALPSFRNQPNMTLKYQLKGFDKKWHINTGECKASYTNVPAGKYDFIVYLL
;
A
#
# COMPACT_ATOMS: atom_id res chain seq x y z
N MET A 1 5.68 62.60 0.08
CA MET A 1 5.55 61.91 -1.23
C MET A 1 6.75 61.01 -1.44
N LYS A 2 6.52 59.77 -1.92
CA LYS A 2 7.44 58.63 -2.12
C LYS A 2 7.71 57.73 -0.90
N PHE A 3 6.77 56.81 -0.68
CA PHE A 3 6.96 55.55 0.04
C PHE A 3 7.92 54.64 -0.75
N LYS A 4 8.91 54.04 -0.07
CA LYS A 4 9.70 52.90 -0.56
C LYS A 4 9.12 51.63 0.07
N ASN A 5 8.49 50.78 -0.74
CA ASN A 5 8.11 49.42 -0.36
C ASN A 5 9.36 48.52 -0.30
N PRO A 6 9.54 47.67 0.72
CA PRO A 6 10.41 46.52 0.61
C PRO A 6 9.67 45.41 -0.14
N ILE A 7 10.23 44.96 -1.25
CA ILE A 7 9.78 43.79 -1.99
C ILE A 7 10.07 42.56 -1.12
N LEU A 8 9.01 41.96 -0.58
CA LEU A 8 9.07 40.68 0.12
C LEU A 8 9.30 39.59 -0.94
N LEU A 9 10.55 39.18 -1.11
CA LEU A 9 10.91 38.05 -1.97
C LEU A 9 10.44 36.76 -1.26
N ILE A 10 9.22 36.31 -1.57
CA ILE A 10 8.74 34.99 -1.18
C ILE A 10 9.53 33.97 -2.00
N LEU A 11 10.62 33.46 -1.42
CA LEU A 11 11.28 32.24 -1.87
C LEU A 11 10.29 31.09 -1.67
N LEU A 12 9.48 30.83 -2.70
CA LEU A 12 8.81 29.56 -2.91
C LEU A 12 9.90 28.50 -3.12
N VAL A 13 10.44 27.98 -2.04
CA VAL A 13 11.21 26.73 -2.08
C VAL A 13 10.20 25.65 -2.48
N PRO A 14 10.38 24.97 -3.62
CA PRO A 14 9.54 23.83 -3.93
C PRO A 14 9.79 22.80 -2.83
N PHE A 15 8.76 22.49 -2.05
CA PHE A 15 8.76 21.34 -1.17
C PHE A 15 8.94 20.11 -2.07
N SER A 16 10.16 19.59 -2.11
CA SER A 16 10.45 18.31 -2.72
C SER A 16 9.67 17.26 -1.93
N ALA A 17 8.52 16.83 -2.47
CA ALA A 17 7.81 15.65 -2.02
C ALA A 17 8.66 14.41 -2.34
N PHE A 18 9.75 14.21 -1.60
CA PHE A 18 10.51 12.97 -1.59
C PHE A 18 9.78 11.97 -0.70
N SER A 19 8.93 11.16 -1.32
CA SER A 19 8.69 9.74 -1.01
C SER A 19 7.49 9.25 -1.82
N GLN A 20 7.54 9.33 -3.15
CA GLN A 20 6.46 8.70 -3.93
C GLN A 20 6.61 7.18 -4.05
N TYR A 21 7.78 6.63 -3.67
CA TYR A 21 8.01 5.20 -3.59
C TYR A 21 8.95 4.87 -2.40
N GLY A 22 8.45 5.05 -1.17
CA GLY A 22 9.00 4.34 -0.01
C GLY A 22 8.93 2.83 -0.22
N SER A 23 9.61 2.03 0.62
CA SER A 23 9.75 0.56 0.49
C SER A 23 8.46 -0.11 -0.02
N MET A 24 8.46 -0.54 -1.28
CA MET A 24 7.31 -1.22 -1.87
C MET A 24 7.12 -2.57 -1.21
N SER A 25 5.89 -2.82 -0.73
CA SER A 25 5.48 -4.10 -0.17
C SER A 25 4.77 -4.92 -1.25
N PHE A 26 5.39 -6.00 -1.68
CA PHE A 26 4.89 -6.90 -2.71
C PHE A 26 4.22 -8.13 -2.09
N LYS A 27 3.05 -8.50 -2.62
CA LYS A 27 2.51 -9.86 -2.45
C LYS A 27 3.14 -10.75 -3.52
N ARG A 28 3.77 -11.85 -3.10
CA ARG A 28 4.42 -12.81 -4.00
C ARG A 28 3.49 -13.98 -4.33
N PHE A 29 3.56 -14.45 -5.57
CA PHE A 29 2.94 -15.68 -6.05
C PHE A 29 4.01 -16.57 -6.70
N THR A 30 4.05 -17.85 -6.34
CA THR A 30 4.98 -18.85 -6.89
C THR A 30 4.22 -20.07 -7.41
N THR A 31 4.95 -21.13 -7.78
CA THR A 31 4.40 -22.45 -8.07
C THR A 31 3.55 -23.01 -6.91
N ASP A 32 3.86 -22.65 -5.67
CA ASP A 32 3.10 -23.09 -4.49
C ASP A 32 1.69 -22.45 -4.44
N ASP A 33 1.53 -21.27 -5.05
CA ASP A 33 0.25 -20.58 -5.19
C ASP A 33 -0.55 -21.01 -6.44
N GLY A 34 0.03 -21.85 -7.30
CA GLY A 34 -0.60 -22.38 -8.52
C GLY A 34 -0.09 -21.79 -9.85
N LEU A 35 1.01 -21.02 -9.84
CA LEU A 35 1.72 -20.71 -11.09
C LEU A 35 2.32 -22.00 -11.69
N ALA A 36 2.35 -22.10 -13.01
CA ALA A 36 2.94 -23.25 -13.71
C ALA A 36 4.47 -23.26 -13.60
N HIS A 37 5.07 -22.07 -13.58
CA HIS A 37 6.50 -21.90 -13.48
C HIS A 37 6.82 -20.50 -12.91
N ASN A 38 7.90 -20.37 -12.14
CA ASN A 38 8.29 -19.09 -11.53
C ASN A 38 8.91 -18.10 -12.54
N GLY A 39 9.45 -18.62 -13.65
CA GLY A 39 9.92 -17.82 -14.77
C GLY A 39 8.79 -17.36 -15.68
N ILE A 40 8.50 -16.07 -15.63
CA ILE A 40 7.41 -15.42 -16.36
C ILE A 40 7.98 -14.56 -17.48
N VAL A 41 7.53 -14.83 -18.70
CA VAL A 41 8.00 -14.18 -19.92
C VAL A 41 7.18 -12.94 -20.24
N SER A 42 5.86 -13.03 -20.11
CA SER A 42 4.94 -11.96 -20.47
C SER A 42 3.69 -11.97 -19.61
N THR A 43 3.07 -10.81 -19.49
CA THR A 43 1.81 -10.62 -18.78
C THR A 43 0.92 -9.68 -19.59
N ALA A 44 -0.38 -9.98 -19.61
CA ALA A 44 -1.41 -9.18 -20.27
C ALA A 44 -2.72 -9.27 -19.49
N GLN A 45 -3.54 -8.23 -19.54
CA GLN A 45 -4.89 -8.24 -18.96
C GLN A 45 -5.92 -8.29 -20.08
N ASP A 46 -6.92 -9.15 -19.96
CA ASP A 46 -8.01 -9.21 -20.92
C ASP A 46 -9.13 -8.20 -20.61
N LYS A 47 -10.11 -8.08 -21.53
CA LYS A 47 -11.29 -7.22 -21.35
C LYS A 47 -12.19 -7.59 -20.16
N PHE A 48 -11.98 -8.77 -19.59
CA PHE A 48 -12.66 -9.32 -18.42
C PHE A 48 -11.86 -9.02 -17.14
N GLY A 49 -10.77 -8.26 -17.23
CA GLY A 49 -9.94 -7.89 -16.10
C GLY A 49 -9.04 -9.02 -15.59
N ARG A 50 -8.99 -10.19 -16.24
CA ARG A 50 -8.17 -11.33 -15.82
C ARG A 50 -6.74 -11.16 -16.31
N LEU A 51 -5.78 -11.56 -15.49
CA LEU A 51 -4.36 -11.51 -15.82
C LEU A 51 -3.92 -12.81 -16.48
N TRP A 52 -3.47 -12.72 -17.72
CA TRP A 52 -2.82 -13.78 -18.47
C TRP A 52 -1.31 -13.70 -18.25
N ILE A 53 -0.73 -14.78 -17.77
CA ILE A 53 0.66 -14.89 -17.33
C ILE A 53 1.30 -16.01 -18.14
N SER A 54 2.16 -15.62 -19.06
CA SER A 54 2.89 -16.50 -19.95
C SER A 54 4.19 -16.94 -19.27
N THR A 55 4.33 -18.22 -19.02
CA THR A 55 5.47 -18.81 -18.29
C THR A 55 6.28 -19.74 -19.18
N LEU A 56 7.40 -20.25 -18.67
CA LEU A 56 8.17 -21.32 -19.34
C LEU A 56 7.44 -22.69 -19.31
N GLY A 57 6.39 -22.84 -18.51
CA GLY A 57 5.64 -24.09 -18.32
C GLY A 57 4.17 -24.04 -18.74
N GLY A 58 3.75 -23.01 -19.49
CA GLY A 58 2.38 -22.83 -19.96
C GLY A 58 1.82 -21.44 -19.66
N ILE A 59 0.51 -21.30 -19.82
CA ILE A 59 -0.22 -20.05 -19.63
C ILE A 59 -1.07 -20.15 -18.35
N ASN A 60 -0.82 -19.28 -17.38
CA ASN A 60 -1.68 -19.11 -16.22
C ASN A 60 -2.67 -17.95 -16.45
N VAL A 61 -3.92 -18.14 -16.05
CA VAL A 61 -4.94 -17.07 -15.98
C VAL A 61 -5.33 -16.85 -14.54
N TYR A 62 -5.13 -15.63 -14.04
CA TYR A 62 -5.46 -15.21 -12.69
C TYR A 62 -6.66 -14.26 -12.69
N ASN A 63 -7.69 -14.61 -11.92
CA ASN A 63 -8.94 -13.84 -11.81
C ASN A 63 -9.02 -12.99 -10.52
N GLY A 64 -7.89 -12.73 -9.87
CA GLY A 64 -7.85 -12.06 -8.56
C GLY A 64 -7.92 -13.02 -7.36
N HIS A 65 -8.30 -14.28 -7.57
CA HIS A 65 -8.49 -15.26 -6.49
C HIS A 65 -7.74 -16.57 -6.72
N SER A 66 -7.79 -17.11 -7.94
CA SER A 66 -7.26 -18.42 -8.29
C SER A 66 -6.58 -18.41 -9.66
N PHE A 67 -5.60 -19.30 -9.84
CA PHE A 67 -4.97 -19.54 -11.13
C PHE A 67 -5.66 -20.67 -11.89
N THR A 68 -5.82 -20.52 -13.20
CA THR A 68 -6.16 -21.58 -14.14
C THR A 68 -4.98 -21.81 -15.06
N LEU A 69 -4.57 -23.05 -15.29
CA LEU A 69 -3.41 -23.41 -16.11
C LEU A 69 -3.83 -24.02 -17.45
N PHE A 70 -3.28 -23.48 -18.54
CA PHE A 70 -3.36 -24.01 -19.89
C PHE A 70 -1.98 -24.49 -20.38
N THR A 71 -1.91 -25.75 -20.81
CA THR A 71 -0.76 -26.44 -21.39
C THR A 71 -1.15 -27.13 -22.70
N SER A 72 -0.18 -27.57 -23.50
CA SER A 72 -0.40 -28.33 -24.73
C SER A 72 -1.14 -29.64 -24.50
N GLU A 73 -1.07 -30.18 -23.29
CA GLU A 73 -1.71 -31.44 -22.90
C GLU A 73 -3.15 -31.26 -22.38
N ASN A 74 -3.48 -30.10 -21.79
CA ASN A 74 -4.75 -29.89 -21.09
C ASN A 74 -5.70 -28.90 -21.77
N THR A 75 -5.29 -28.31 -22.89
CA THR A 75 -6.07 -27.32 -23.63
C THR A 75 -7.00 -27.95 -24.66
N LYS A 76 -8.11 -27.27 -24.94
CA LYS A 76 -8.91 -27.56 -26.14
C LYS A 76 -8.26 -26.87 -27.34
N GLY A 77 -8.07 -27.59 -28.44
CA GLY A 77 -7.44 -27.06 -29.64
C GLY A 77 -5.91 -27.16 -29.60
N ALA A 78 -5.22 -26.32 -30.37
CA ALA A 78 -3.79 -26.43 -30.56
C ALA A 78 -3.03 -25.33 -29.79
N LEU A 79 -2.19 -25.74 -28.85
CA LEU A 79 -1.11 -24.93 -28.27
C LEU A 79 0.22 -25.62 -28.60
N PRO A 80 1.03 -25.12 -29.55
CA PRO A 80 2.17 -25.87 -30.09
C PRO A 80 3.31 -26.15 -29.10
N SER A 81 3.42 -25.33 -28.05
CA SER A 81 4.43 -25.48 -27.00
C SER A 81 3.95 -24.83 -25.70
N ASN A 82 4.39 -25.38 -24.57
CA ASN A 82 4.18 -24.82 -23.23
C ASN A 82 5.07 -23.59 -22.97
N GLU A 83 6.17 -23.45 -23.70
CA GLU A 83 7.06 -22.30 -23.56
C GLU A 83 6.55 -21.14 -24.42
N ILE A 84 5.98 -20.14 -23.74
CA ILE A 84 5.37 -18.97 -24.37
C ILE A 84 6.38 -17.82 -24.41
N ILE A 85 6.62 -17.26 -25.59
CA ILE A 85 7.66 -16.26 -25.83
C ILE A 85 7.08 -14.85 -25.94
N ALA A 86 5.90 -14.72 -26.54
CA ALA A 86 5.26 -13.44 -26.78
C ALA A 86 3.77 -13.49 -26.46
N THR A 87 3.22 -12.39 -26.00
CA THR A 87 1.79 -12.25 -25.74
C THR A 87 1.33 -10.85 -26.14
N CYS A 88 0.17 -10.77 -26.79
CA CYS A 88 -0.46 -9.51 -27.16
C CYS A 88 -1.96 -9.60 -26.90
N HIS A 89 -2.46 -8.68 -26.09
CA HIS A 89 -3.89 -8.42 -25.98
C HIS A 89 -4.26 -7.29 -26.94
N THR A 90 -5.27 -7.53 -27.75
CA THR A 90 -5.72 -6.60 -28.79
C THR A 90 -6.80 -5.65 -28.28
N ARG A 91 -6.97 -4.51 -28.95
CA ARG A 91 -8.00 -3.49 -28.72
C ARG A 91 -9.41 -4.04 -28.84
N LYS A 92 -9.62 -5.10 -29.61
CA LYS A 92 -10.92 -5.81 -29.74
C LYS A 92 -11.14 -6.91 -28.69
N GLY A 93 -10.14 -7.16 -27.85
CA GLY A 93 -10.22 -8.12 -26.76
C GLY A 93 -9.80 -9.56 -27.11
N ASN A 94 -9.22 -9.79 -28.30
CA ASN A 94 -8.54 -11.06 -28.62
C ASN A 94 -7.18 -11.11 -27.92
N ILE A 95 -6.70 -12.32 -27.61
CA ILE A 95 -5.35 -12.52 -27.07
C ILE A 95 -4.58 -13.51 -27.94
N PHE A 96 -3.36 -13.11 -28.30
CA PHE A 96 -2.45 -13.86 -29.16
C PHE A 96 -1.18 -14.25 -28.42
N PHE A 97 -0.65 -15.42 -28.74
CA PHE A 97 0.54 -16.01 -28.16
C PHE A 97 1.52 -16.43 -29.24
N GLY A 98 2.80 -16.15 -29.01
CA GLY A 98 3.92 -16.76 -29.74
C GLY A 98 4.53 -17.85 -28.89
N THR A 99 4.77 -19.04 -29.46
CA THR A 99 5.31 -20.19 -28.74
C THR A 99 6.67 -20.61 -29.30
N SER A 100 7.50 -21.30 -28.51
CA SER A 100 8.78 -21.84 -28.98
C SER A 100 8.63 -22.94 -30.03
N GLY A 101 7.44 -23.57 -30.11
CA GLY A 101 7.09 -24.53 -31.17
C GLY A 101 6.76 -23.87 -32.52
N GLY A 102 6.82 -22.53 -32.61
CA GLY A 102 6.39 -21.77 -33.77
C GLY A 102 4.89 -21.48 -33.78
N GLY A 103 4.45 -20.73 -34.78
CA GLY A 103 3.04 -20.39 -34.95
C GLY A 103 2.56 -19.22 -34.10
N LEU A 104 1.55 -18.53 -34.64
CA LEU A 104 0.77 -17.54 -33.91
C LEU A 104 -0.50 -18.21 -33.39
N THR A 105 -0.67 -18.27 -32.07
CA THR A 105 -1.82 -18.93 -31.44
C THR A 105 -2.79 -17.89 -30.91
N GLU A 106 -4.06 -18.01 -31.27
CA GLU A 106 -5.17 -17.19 -30.75
C GLU A 106 -5.97 -18.00 -29.73
N TYR A 107 -6.37 -17.36 -28.63
CA TYR A 107 -7.34 -17.94 -27.69
C TYR A 107 -8.75 -17.44 -27.98
N ASN A 108 -9.67 -18.40 -28.13
CA ASN A 108 -11.08 -18.12 -28.36
C ASN A 108 -11.88 -18.18 -27.05
N PHE A 109 -12.36 -17.03 -26.60
CA PHE A 109 -13.17 -16.89 -25.39
C PHE A 109 -14.56 -17.57 -25.48
N LEU A 110 -15.09 -17.84 -26.68
CA LEU A 110 -16.38 -18.54 -26.86
C LEU A 110 -16.28 -20.02 -26.53
N THR A 111 -15.25 -20.66 -27.09
CA THR A 111 -15.07 -22.11 -27.06
C THR A 111 -14.08 -22.56 -25.99
N ASN A 112 -13.40 -21.61 -25.33
CA ASN A 112 -12.29 -21.86 -24.41
C ASN A 112 -11.22 -22.77 -25.06
N SER A 113 -10.84 -22.42 -26.29
CA SER A 113 -9.92 -23.23 -27.10
C SER A 113 -8.86 -22.37 -27.79
N PHE A 114 -7.73 -22.99 -28.10
CA PHE A 114 -6.60 -22.37 -28.80
C PHE A 114 -6.61 -22.76 -30.28
N THR A 115 -6.29 -21.80 -31.15
CA THR A 115 -6.18 -22.00 -32.60
C THR A 115 -4.86 -21.42 -33.08
N THR A 116 -4.02 -22.23 -33.73
CA THR A 116 -2.71 -21.80 -34.24
C THR A 116 -2.75 -21.60 -35.74
N ASP A 117 -2.28 -20.44 -36.21
CA ASP A 117 -1.95 -20.21 -37.62
C ASP A 117 -0.61 -20.88 -37.96
N THR A 118 -0.70 -22.04 -38.61
CA THR A 118 0.46 -22.84 -39.05
C THR A 118 1.15 -22.27 -40.29
N THR A 119 0.63 -21.20 -40.89
CA THR A 119 1.29 -20.52 -42.01
C THR A 119 2.49 -19.67 -41.57
N ILE A 120 2.61 -19.39 -40.27
CA ILE A 120 3.80 -18.82 -39.62
C ILE A 120 4.53 -19.98 -38.96
N LYS A 121 5.57 -20.51 -39.61
CA LYS A 121 6.27 -21.72 -39.12
C LYS A 121 7.33 -21.39 -38.08
N GLU A 122 7.83 -20.16 -38.12
CA GLU A 122 8.91 -19.68 -37.28
C GLU A 122 8.43 -19.35 -35.86
N VAL A 123 9.38 -19.35 -34.94
CA VAL A 123 9.19 -18.90 -33.56
C VAL A 123 8.82 -17.41 -33.57
N VAL A 124 7.65 -17.10 -33.01
CA VAL A 124 7.15 -15.74 -32.85
C VAL A 124 7.77 -15.12 -31.61
N THR A 125 8.57 -14.07 -31.79
CA THR A 125 9.39 -13.46 -30.73
C THR A 125 8.79 -12.17 -30.18
N ALA A 126 7.94 -11.48 -30.94
CA ALA A 126 7.21 -10.31 -30.46
C ALA A 126 5.90 -10.14 -31.23
N ILE A 127 4.88 -9.62 -30.57
CA ILE A 127 3.56 -9.33 -31.15
C ILE A 127 3.13 -7.93 -30.70
N LEU A 128 2.57 -7.14 -31.61
CA LEU A 128 2.04 -5.80 -31.36
C LEU A 128 0.82 -5.56 -32.26
N GLU A 129 -0.26 -4.99 -31.73
CA GLU A 129 -1.33 -4.41 -32.55
C GLU A 129 -1.12 -2.90 -32.64
N ASP A 130 -1.20 -2.35 -33.86
CA ASP A 130 -1.16 -0.90 -34.08
C ASP A 130 -2.56 -0.25 -33.96
N HIS A 131 -2.63 1.09 -34.01
CA HIS A 131 -3.89 1.83 -33.99
C HIS A 131 -4.83 1.52 -35.19
N ASN A 132 -4.31 0.97 -36.29
CA ASN A 132 -5.08 0.57 -37.47
C ASN A 132 -5.60 -0.87 -37.41
N HIS A 133 -5.50 -1.54 -36.27
CA HIS A 133 -5.85 -2.96 -36.10
C HIS A 133 -5.03 -3.91 -36.97
N ILE A 134 -3.79 -3.55 -37.30
CA ILE A 134 -2.83 -4.47 -37.89
C ILE A 134 -2.05 -5.14 -36.77
N LEU A 135 -2.09 -6.47 -36.77
CA LEU A 135 -1.29 -7.30 -35.91
C LEU A 135 0.08 -7.55 -36.55
N TRP A 136 1.11 -6.97 -35.95
CA TRP A 136 2.51 -7.15 -36.29
C TRP A 136 3.05 -8.35 -35.51
N VAL A 137 3.62 -9.30 -36.24
CA VAL A 137 4.12 -10.57 -35.71
C VAL A 137 5.56 -10.74 -36.15
N ALA A 138 6.50 -10.55 -35.22
CA ALA A 138 7.92 -10.69 -35.47
C ALA A 138 8.40 -12.10 -35.15
N THR A 139 9.38 -12.58 -35.93
CA THR A 139 9.94 -13.92 -35.79
C THR A 139 11.46 -13.91 -35.63
N GLN A 140 12.02 -15.04 -35.21
CA GLN A 140 13.46 -15.22 -34.94
C GLN A 140 14.38 -15.09 -36.18
N ASN A 141 13.82 -15.05 -37.40
CA ASN A 141 14.54 -15.07 -38.68
C ASN A 141 14.48 -13.73 -39.44
N SER A 142 14.39 -12.60 -38.74
CA SER A 142 14.24 -11.26 -39.33
C SER A 142 12.98 -11.10 -40.20
N LEU A 143 11.93 -11.90 -39.97
CA LEU A 143 10.64 -11.74 -40.65
C LEU A 143 9.64 -11.07 -39.72
N VAL A 144 8.87 -10.15 -40.29
CA VAL A 144 7.72 -9.51 -39.64
C VAL A 144 6.50 -9.69 -40.54
N HIS A 145 5.44 -10.29 -40.01
CA HIS A 145 4.16 -10.39 -40.68
C HIS A 145 3.24 -9.27 -40.17
N ALA A 146 2.62 -8.52 -41.08
CA ALA A 146 1.53 -7.61 -40.81
C ALA A 146 0.23 -8.29 -41.21
N ILE A 147 -0.65 -8.54 -40.24
CA ILE A 147 -1.95 -9.18 -40.44
C ILE A 147 -3.03 -8.16 -40.11
N ASP A 148 -3.77 -7.73 -41.12
CA ASP A 148 -4.94 -6.87 -40.92
C ASP A 148 -6.04 -7.70 -40.22
N LEU A 149 -6.40 -7.33 -38.99
CA LEU A 149 -7.39 -8.09 -38.21
C LEU A 149 -8.81 -7.97 -38.76
N LEU A 150 -9.09 -6.94 -39.58
CA LEU A 150 -10.38 -6.68 -40.21
C LEU A 150 -10.52 -7.46 -41.53
N THR A 151 -9.52 -7.35 -42.41
CA THR A 151 -9.57 -7.94 -43.75
C THR A 151 -8.92 -9.31 -43.84
N LYS A 152 -8.18 -9.73 -42.80
CA LYS A 152 -7.35 -10.95 -42.74
C LYS A 152 -6.24 -11.01 -43.80
N ARG A 153 -5.92 -9.89 -44.44
CA ARG A 153 -4.79 -9.80 -45.38
C ARG A 153 -3.47 -9.86 -44.61
N LYS A 154 -2.54 -10.67 -45.12
CA LYS A 154 -1.20 -10.84 -44.56
C LYS A 154 -0.13 -10.33 -45.52
N THR A 155 0.74 -9.45 -45.03
CA THR A 155 1.94 -8.98 -45.73
C THR A 155 3.17 -9.37 -44.93
N THR A 156 4.24 -9.83 -45.57
CA THR A 156 5.48 -10.23 -44.89
C THR A 156 6.62 -9.32 -45.30
N PHE A 157 7.32 -8.77 -44.30
CA PHE A 157 8.52 -7.98 -44.45
C PHE A 157 9.73 -8.83 -44.04
N ARG A 158 10.76 -8.83 -44.87
CA ARG A 158 12.06 -9.36 -44.50
C ARG A 158 12.99 -8.19 -44.20
N LEU A 159 13.54 -8.19 -42.99
CA LEU A 159 14.46 -7.16 -42.57
C LEU A 159 15.89 -7.59 -42.91
N GLU A 160 16.65 -6.67 -43.50
CA GLU A 160 18.03 -6.88 -43.86
C GLU A 160 18.86 -5.70 -43.35
N HIS A 161 19.91 -5.99 -42.60
CA HIS A 161 20.87 -4.96 -42.20
C HIS A 161 21.80 -4.68 -43.40
N LYS A 162 22.00 -3.40 -43.74
CA LYS A 162 22.73 -2.98 -44.95
C LYS A 162 24.13 -3.59 -45.07
N VAL A 163 24.84 -3.68 -43.93
CA VAL A 163 26.21 -4.22 -43.83
C VAL A 163 26.23 -5.72 -43.48
N ASN A 164 25.53 -6.13 -42.44
CA ASN A 164 25.56 -7.51 -41.93
C ASN A 164 24.32 -8.30 -42.37
N LYS A 165 24.42 -9.09 -43.44
CA LYS A 165 23.29 -9.86 -44.00
C LYS A 165 22.88 -11.11 -43.17
N LYS A 166 23.34 -11.24 -41.93
CA LYS A 166 22.93 -12.33 -41.02
C LYS A 166 21.49 -12.16 -40.58
N ARG A 167 20.83 -13.29 -40.30
CA ARG A 167 19.53 -13.29 -39.63
C ARG A 167 19.68 -12.86 -38.18
N PHE A 168 18.67 -12.16 -37.69
CA PHE A 168 18.61 -11.57 -36.36
C PHE A 168 17.23 -11.72 -35.76
N SER A 169 17.17 -11.70 -34.43
CA SER A 169 15.93 -11.75 -33.67
C SER A 169 15.41 -10.35 -33.36
N ILE A 170 14.09 -10.22 -33.35
CA ILE A 170 13.37 -9.02 -32.89
C ILE A 170 12.82 -9.32 -31.49
N TYR A 171 13.22 -8.54 -30.49
CA TYR A 171 12.81 -8.75 -29.10
C TYR A 171 11.55 -7.98 -28.73
N LYS A 172 11.35 -6.81 -29.32
CA LYS A 172 10.21 -5.94 -29.02
C LYS A 172 9.84 -5.08 -30.21
N MET A 173 8.55 -4.75 -30.29
CA MET A 173 8.02 -3.73 -31.18
C MET A 173 7.28 -2.67 -30.37
N ALA A 174 7.41 -1.41 -30.77
CA ALA A 174 6.69 -0.29 -30.18
C ALA A 174 6.12 0.60 -31.28
N GLU A 175 4.83 0.91 -31.18
CA GLU A 175 4.17 1.91 -32.02
C GLU A 175 4.55 3.31 -31.50
N ILE A 176 5.13 4.13 -32.39
CA ILE A 176 5.61 5.48 -32.05
C ILE A 176 4.66 6.55 -32.59
N SER A 177 4.06 6.31 -33.75
CA SER A 177 3.05 7.17 -34.36
C SER A 177 2.17 6.35 -35.30
N ASP A 178 1.13 6.98 -35.83
CA ASP A 178 0.17 6.35 -36.75
C ASP A 178 0.79 5.76 -38.02
N SER A 179 2.07 6.02 -38.27
CA SER A 179 2.77 5.54 -39.45
C SER A 179 4.09 4.85 -39.13
N SER A 180 4.47 4.69 -37.86
CA SER A 180 5.83 4.31 -37.49
C SER A 180 5.88 3.31 -36.34
N ILE A 181 6.48 2.15 -36.63
CA ILE A 181 6.75 1.10 -35.64
C ILE A 181 8.25 0.92 -35.53
N TRP A 182 8.74 0.90 -34.30
CA TRP A 182 10.16 0.70 -33.99
C TRP A 182 10.38 -0.71 -33.46
N LEU A 183 11.51 -1.30 -33.85
CA LEU A 183 11.85 -2.68 -33.59
C LEU A 183 13.18 -2.74 -32.84
N ALA A 184 13.17 -3.37 -31.68
CA ALA A 184 14.35 -3.71 -30.90
C ALA A 184 14.92 -5.05 -31.37
N THR A 185 16.19 -5.08 -31.76
CA THR A 185 16.82 -6.28 -32.33
C THR A 185 18.19 -6.57 -31.71
N ASP A 186 18.76 -7.74 -32.02
CA ASP A 186 20.17 -8.04 -31.70
C ASP A 186 21.19 -7.34 -32.64
N MET A 187 20.70 -6.60 -33.64
CA MET A 187 21.48 -5.87 -34.64
C MET A 187 21.19 -4.36 -34.62
N GLY A 188 20.69 -3.82 -33.50
CA GLY A 188 20.33 -2.42 -33.35
C GLY A 188 18.83 -2.13 -33.51
N VAL A 189 18.50 -0.94 -34.02
CA VAL A 189 17.12 -0.45 -34.11
C VAL A 189 16.66 -0.36 -35.57
N PHE A 190 15.50 -0.95 -35.85
CA PHE A 190 14.84 -0.84 -37.15
C PHE A 190 13.50 -0.10 -37.01
N THR A 191 13.03 0.45 -38.11
CA THR A 191 11.72 1.09 -38.19
C THR A 191 10.95 0.61 -39.40
N ILE A 192 9.64 0.44 -39.25
CA ILE A 192 8.70 0.22 -40.34
C ILE A 192 7.83 1.46 -40.45
N THR A 193 7.89 2.13 -41.59
CA THR A 193 7.16 3.37 -41.86
C THR A 193 6.11 3.18 -42.96
N ASN A 194 4.95 3.80 -42.79
CA ASN A 194 3.80 3.72 -43.70
C ASN A 194 3.44 2.28 -44.11
N GLN A 195 3.62 1.34 -43.17
CA GLN A 195 3.37 -0.09 -43.35
C GLN A 195 4.10 -0.72 -44.55
N LYS A 196 5.16 -0.09 -45.06
CA LYS A 196 5.82 -0.49 -46.31
C LYS A 196 7.33 -0.43 -46.25
N ARG A 197 7.88 0.63 -45.63
CA ARG A 197 9.32 0.92 -45.72
C ARG A 197 10.03 0.53 -44.43
N VAL A 198 10.90 -0.47 -44.54
CA VAL A 198 11.83 -0.87 -43.47
C VAL A 198 13.10 -0.01 -43.55
N THR A 199 13.52 0.59 -42.44
CA THR A 199 14.73 1.42 -42.36
C THR A 199 15.55 1.08 -41.12
N TYR A 200 16.85 0.86 -41.30
CA TYR A 200 17.83 0.73 -40.23
C TYR A 200 18.25 2.10 -39.68
N ARG A 201 18.41 2.24 -38.36
CA ARG A 201 18.70 3.51 -37.67
C ARG A 201 20.18 3.61 -37.25
N GLU A 202 21.01 4.04 -38.19
CA GLU A 202 22.47 4.14 -38.07
C GLU A 202 22.92 5.14 -36.99
N GLU A 203 22.07 6.13 -36.64
CA GLU A 203 22.42 7.15 -35.63
C GLU A 203 22.65 6.57 -34.23
N PHE A 204 22.23 5.34 -33.97
CA PHE A 204 22.45 4.68 -32.69
C PHE A 204 23.75 3.87 -32.63
N ASP A 205 24.43 3.66 -33.76
CA ASP A 205 25.68 2.88 -33.83
C ASP A 205 26.78 3.48 -32.95
N GLN A 206 26.74 4.79 -32.71
CA GLN A 206 27.67 5.51 -31.82
C GLN A 206 27.65 5.00 -30.37
N PHE A 207 26.60 4.28 -29.95
CA PHE A 207 26.49 3.66 -28.63
C PHE A 207 26.85 2.16 -28.65
N ASN A 208 27.54 1.69 -29.70
CA ASN A 208 27.96 0.30 -29.88
C ASN A 208 26.80 -0.71 -29.80
N ILE A 209 25.58 -0.34 -30.21
CA ILE A 209 24.40 -1.24 -30.19
C ILE A 209 24.34 -2.26 -31.34
N THR A 210 25.32 -2.21 -32.26
CA THR A 210 25.49 -3.14 -33.38
C THR A 210 26.44 -4.29 -33.07
N ASN A 211 27.15 -4.23 -31.93
CA ASN A 211 27.99 -5.34 -31.50
C ASN A 211 27.11 -6.42 -30.86
N THR A 212 27.37 -7.69 -31.15
CA THR A 212 26.64 -8.86 -30.61
C THR A 212 26.52 -8.88 -29.08
N SER A 213 27.31 -8.08 -28.37
CA SER A 213 27.26 -7.88 -26.93
C SER A 213 26.17 -6.88 -26.46
N THR A 214 25.79 -5.90 -27.27
CA THR A 214 24.88 -4.80 -26.93
C THR A 214 23.52 -4.95 -27.62
N LEU A 215 22.66 -5.80 -27.06
CA LEU A 215 21.32 -6.05 -27.61
C LEU A 215 20.33 -4.97 -27.20
N VAL A 216 19.43 -4.56 -28.09
CA VAL A 216 18.26 -3.74 -27.72
C VAL A 216 17.17 -4.66 -27.17
N ARG A 217 16.79 -4.49 -25.90
CA ARG A 217 15.92 -5.42 -25.18
C ARG A 217 14.44 -5.02 -25.18
N ASP A 218 14.17 -3.74 -24.99
CA ASP A 218 12.81 -3.22 -24.89
C ASP A 218 12.78 -1.73 -25.27
N LEU A 219 11.60 -1.24 -25.63
CA LEU A 219 11.35 0.13 -26.08
C LEU A 219 10.10 0.66 -25.36
N ALA A 220 10.14 1.92 -24.95
CA ALA A 220 8.98 2.64 -24.44
C ALA A 220 8.93 4.06 -25.05
N THR A 221 7.74 4.64 -25.11
CA THR A 221 7.56 6.03 -25.55
C THR A 221 6.60 6.78 -24.63
N ASP A 222 6.88 8.06 -24.45
CA ASP A 222 5.98 9.02 -23.78
C ASP A 222 5.27 9.94 -24.81
N GLY A 223 5.37 9.62 -26.10
CA GLY A 223 4.87 10.41 -27.23
C GLY A 223 5.80 11.53 -27.70
N LYS A 224 6.76 11.98 -26.88
CA LYS A 224 7.77 12.99 -27.25
C LYS A 224 9.18 12.41 -27.37
N LYS A 225 9.45 11.38 -26.58
CA LYS A 225 10.71 10.67 -26.49
C LYS A 225 10.49 9.19 -26.68
N ILE A 226 11.55 8.53 -27.12
CA ILE A 226 11.69 7.08 -27.20
C ILE A 226 12.81 6.69 -26.27
N TRP A 227 12.53 5.70 -25.44
CA TRP A 227 13.43 5.18 -24.42
C TRP A 227 13.84 3.77 -24.81
N ILE A 228 15.14 3.53 -24.91
CA ILE A 228 15.72 2.31 -25.46
C ILE A 228 16.54 1.63 -24.37
N ALA A 229 16.09 0.45 -23.94
CA ALA A 229 16.79 -0.35 -22.95
C ALA A 229 17.80 -1.29 -23.64
N THR A 230 19.06 -1.26 -23.21
CA THR A 230 20.13 -2.10 -23.80
C THR A 230 20.69 -3.11 -22.79
N LYS A 231 21.24 -4.22 -23.30
CA LYS A 231 21.78 -5.31 -22.46
C LYS A 231 23.04 -4.94 -21.66
N ILE A 232 23.88 -4.02 -22.15
CA ILE A 232 25.15 -3.68 -21.45
C ILE A 232 25.48 -2.20 -21.45
N ASN A 233 24.80 -1.38 -22.24
CA ASN A 233 25.12 0.04 -22.41
C ASN A 233 24.03 0.94 -21.83
N GLY A 234 23.29 0.49 -20.81
CA GLY A 234 22.32 1.34 -20.12
C GLY A 234 21.17 1.81 -21.01
N LEU A 235 20.71 3.04 -20.79
CA LEU A 235 19.48 3.61 -21.34
C LEU A 235 19.79 4.70 -22.36
N ILE A 236 19.13 4.66 -23.52
CA ILE A 236 19.21 5.73 -24.53
C ILE A 236 17.86 6.45 -24.60
N GLU A 237 17.89 7.78 -24.55
CA GLU A 237 16.75 8.67 -24.82
C GLU A 237 16.90 9.25 -26.23
N TYR A 238 15.86 9.13 -27.05
CA TYR A 238 15.76 9.76 -28.35
C TYR A 238 14.58 10.74 -28.36
N ASN A 239 14.85 12.03 -28.59
CA ASN A 239 13.81 13.03 -28.74
C ASN A 239 13.26 13.02 -30.18
N ILE A 240 11.96 12.76 -30.33
CA ILE A 240 11.32 12.61 -31.63
C ILE A 240 11.35 13.92 -32.44
N SER A 241 11.20 15.06 -31.77
CA SER A 241 11.10 16.37 -32.44
C SER A 241 12.45 16.96 -32.84
N THR A 242 13.48 16.81 -32.00
CA THR A 242 14.80 17.40 -32.24
C THR A 242 15.80 16.41 -32.82
N SER A 243 15.45 15.13 -32.88
CA SER A 243 16.40 14.03 -33.14
C SER A 243 17.59 13.99 -32.17
N GLY A 244 17.49 14.68 -31.03
CA GLY A 244 18.53 14.70 -30.01
C GLY A 244 18.62 13.37 -29.27
N ILE A 245 19.83 12.90 -29.01
CA ILE A 245 20.08 11.63 -28.32
C ILE A 245 20.81 11.89 -27.01
N LYS A 246 20.35 11.26 -25.93
CA LYS A 246 21.04 11.22 -24.63
C LYS A 246 21.25 9.79 -24.20
N HIS A 247 22.29 9.58 -23.40
CA HIS A 247 22.71 8.27 -22.94
C HIS A 247 22.92 8.32 -21.43
N TYR A 248 22.37 7.34 -20.73
CA TYR A 248 22.38 7.24 -19.28
C TYR A 248 22.96 5.91 -18.83
N THR A 249 23.89 5.98 -17.89
CA THR A 249 24.65 4.86 -17.34
C THR A 249 24.70 4.92 -15.81
N THR A 250 25.35 3.94 -15.21
CA THR A 250 25.73 3.94 -13.77
C THR A 250 26.60 5.12 -13.35
N GLU A 251 27.24 5.82 -14.30
CA GLU A 251 28.14 6.95 -14.06
C GLU A 251 27.47 8.31 -14.32
N THR A 252 26.25 8.32 -14.86
CA THR A 252 25.57 9.56 -15.23
C THR A 252 24.96 10.24 -14.01
N GLU A 253 25.27 11.52 -13.77
CA GLU A 253 24.76 12.24 -12.57
C GLU A 253 23.28 12.60 -12.67
N SER A 254 22.79 12.95 -13.86
CA SER A 254 21.40 13.43 -14.04
C SER A 254 20.37 12.33 -13.80
N ILE A 255 20.55 11.17 -14.44
CA ILE A 255 19.80 9.94 -14.19
C ILE A 255 20.82 8.83 -14.00
N LYS A 256 21.10 8.50 -12.74
CA LYS A 256 22.04 7.43 -12.40
C LYS A 256 21.31 6.10 -12.40
N LEU A 257 21.78 5.16 -13.21
CA LEU A 257 21.22 3.80 -13.23
C LEU A 257 21.84 2.93 -12.13
N SER A 258 21.08 1.98 -11.61
CA SER A 258 21.58 0.95 -10.70
C SER A 258 22.43 -0.10 -11.41
N SER A 259 22.21 -0.28 -12.72
CA SER A 259 22.96 -1.18 -13.60
C SER A 259 22.81 -0.74 -15.05
N ASN A 260 23.81 -1.05 -15.88
CA ASN A 260 23.75 -0.86 -17.32
C ASN A 260 23.11 -2.04 -18.07
N ASN A 261 22.78 -3.14 -17.37
CA ASN A 261 22.17 -4.33 -17.95
C ASN A 261 20.65 -4.30 -17.83
N LEU A 262 20.01 -3.64 -18.79
CA LEU A 262 18.57 -3.38 -18.79
C LEU A 262 17.82 -4.49 -19.53
N ARG A 263 16.67 -4.91 -18.99
CA ARG A 263 15.89 -6.04 -19.52
C ARG A 263 14.53 -5.65 -20.06
N ASN A 264 13.86 -4.71 -19.40
CA ASN A 264 12.54 -4.21 -19.80
C ASN A 264 12.43 -2.72 -19.44
N ILE A 265 11.50 -2.04 -20.11
CA ILE A 265 11.18 -0.64 -19.83
C ILE A 265 9.70 -0.37 -20.05
N LYS A 266 9.10 0.39 -19.14
CA LYS A 266 7.70 0.82 -19.23
C LYS A 266 7.61 2.29 -18.85
N PHE A 267 6.87 3.06 -19.64
CA PHE A 267 6.51 4.42 -19.30
C PHE A 267 5.08 4.43 -18.75
N HIS A 268 4.90 4.97 -17.55
CA HIS A 268 3.61 5.09 -16.89
C HIS A 268 3.63 6.31 -15.96
N ASP A 269 2.60 7.16 -16.02
CA ASP A 269 2.44 8.34 -15.17
C ASP A 269 3.71 9.20 -15.03
N ASN A 270 4.26 9.63 -16.18
CA ASN A 270 5.50 10.43 -16.27
C ASN A 270 6.76 9.75 -15.69
N SER A 271 6.68 8.46 -15.36
CA SER A 271 7.78 7.69 -14.78
C SER A 271 8.20 6.56 -15.70
N LEU A 272 9.51 6.36 -15.83
CA LEU A 272 10.10 5.18 -16.45
C LEU A 272 10.40 4.15 -15.37
N TRP A 273 9.88 2.96 -15.60
CA TRP A 273 10.18 1.77 -14.81
C TRP A 273 11.06 0.85 -15.64
N ILE A 274 12.29 0.65 -15.16
CA ILE A 274 13.34 -0.03 -15.90
C ILE A 274 13.80 -1.23 -15.08
N GLY A 275 13.37 -2.42 -15.48
CA GLY A 275 13.85 -3.67 -14.90
C GLY A 275 15.26 -3.99 -15.39
N THR A 276 16.11 -4.41 -14.48
CA THR A 276 17.50 -4.79 -14.76
C THR A 276 17.71 -6.29 -14.59
N TRP A 277 18.80 -6.80 -15.17
CA TRP A 277 19.17 -8.19 -14.99
C TRP A 277 19.77 -8.45 -13.60
N ASP A 278 20.36 -7.48 -12.91
CA ASP A 278 21.18 -7.74 -11.72
C ASP A 278 20.98 -6.75 -10.55
N ALA A 279 20.27 -5.64 -10.76
CA ALA A 279 20.19 -4.54 -9.81
C ALA A 279 18.76 -4.03 -9.54
N GLY A 280 17.75 -4.90 -9.70
CA GLY A 280 16.37 -4.61 -9.39
C GLY A 280 15.72 -3.67 -10.43
N ILE A 281 14.90 -2.73 -9.96
CA ILE A 281 14.16 -1.79 -10.81
C ILE A 281 14.66 -0.36 -10.57
N ASN A 282 14.90 0.37 -11.65
CA ASN A 282 15.05 1.84 -11.60
C ASN A 282 13.69 2.48 -11.87
N VAL A 283 13.32 3.46 -11.04
CA VAL A 283 12.13 4.29 -11.25
C VAL A 283 12.59 5.72 -11.44
N VAL A 284 12.40 6.26 -12.65
CA VAL A 284 12.89 7.58 -13.06
C VAL A 284 11.72 8.47 -13.42
N ASN A 285 11.56 9.58 -12.70
CA ASN A 285 10.60 10.61 -13.09
C ASN A 285 11.17 11.42 -14.27
N THR A 286 10.49 11.41 -15.40
CA THR A 286 10.97 12.02 -16.65
C THR A 286 10.87 13.55 -16.70
N ILE A 287 10.13 14.15 -15.76
CA ILE A 287 9.95 15.61 -15.65
C ILE A 287 11.03 16.21 -14.74
N THR A 288 11.23 15.62 -13.57
CA THR A 288 12.17 16.12 -12.55
C THR A 288 13.57 15.51 -12.67
N ASN A 289 13.72 14.43 -13.45
CA ASN A 289 14.90 13.55 -13.50
C ASN A 289 15.25 12.89 -12.15
N SER A 290 14.37 12.95 -11.16
CA SER A 290 14.59 12.23 -9.90
C SER A 290 14.49 10.73 -10.13
N HIS A 291 15.40 9.97 -9.54
CA HIS A 291 15.47 8.51 -9.71
C HIS A 291 15.56 7.80 -8.36
N ASN A 292 14.92 6.64 -8.26
CA ASN A 292 14.91 5.75 -7.11
C ASN A 292 15.10 4.30 -7.55
N TYR A 293 15.43 3.41 -6.61
CA TYR A 293 15.67 2.01 -6.87
C TYR A 293 14.80 1.11 -5.99
N ILE A 294 14.26 0.05 -6.58
CA ILE A 294 13.57 -1.02 -5.85
C ILE A 294 14.43 -2.27 -5.97
N LYS A 295 14.87 -2.80 -4.83
CA LYS A 295 15.79 -3.94 -4.75
C LYS A 295 15.25 -5.01 -3.82
N HIS A 296 15.74 -6.24 -4.01
CA HIS A 296 15.57 -7.32 -3.04
C HIS A 296 16.26 -6.96 -1.72
N ASP A 297 15.52 -7.15 -0.63
CA ASP A 297 16.03 -7.06 0.73
C ASP A 297 15.85 -8.43 1.42
N PRO A 298 16.94 -9.16 1.73
CA PRO A 298 16.87 -10.49 2.33
C PRO A 298 16.26 -10.51 3.73
N PHE A 299 16.10 -9.34 4.37
CA PHE A 299 15.50 -9.21 5.70
C PHE A 299 14.03 -8.74 5.64
N ASN A 300 13.50 -8.49 4.44
CA ASN A 300 12.12 -8.07 4.22
C ASN A 300 11.42 -9.03 3.24
N ASN A 301 10.55 -9.89 3.78
CA ASN A 301 9.78 -10.88 3.01
C ASN A 301 8.79 -10.26 2.01
N ASN A 302 8.47 -8.97 2.17
CA ASN A 302 7.60 -8.24 1.25
C ASN A 302 8.40 -7.42 0.22
N SER A 303 9.74 -7.52 0.20
CA SER A 303 10.54 -6.95 -0.89
C SER A 303 10.46 -7.83 -2.15
N LEU A 304 11.10 -7.40 -3.23
CA LEU A 304 11.30 -8.26 -4.39
C LEU A 304 12.02 -9.55 -3.96
N SER A 305 11.64 -10.71 -4.50
CA SER A 305 12.34 -11.96 -4.17
C SER A 305 13.79 -12.00 -4.65
N THR A 306 14.11 -11.23 -5.68
CA THR A 306 15.44 -11.14 -6.29
C THR A 306 15.57 -9.87 -7.14
N ASN A 307 16.80 -9.52 -7.51
CA ASN A 307 17.11 -8.38 -8.37
C ASN A 307 17.06 -8.70 -9.88
N TYR A 308 16.85 -9.96 -10.27
CA TYR A 308 16.67 -10.39 -11.67
C TYR A 308 15.24 -10.10 -12.15
N ILE A 309 15.01 -8.94 -12.77
CA ILE A 309 13.67 -8.52 -13.19
C ILE A 309 13.35 -9.06 -14.58
N GLY A 310 12.25 -9.81 -14.69
CA GLY A 310 11.74 -10.37 -15.94
C GLY A 310 10.87 -9.37 -16.71
N ASN A 311 9.71 -9.02 -16.14
CA ASN A 311 8.72 -8.12 -16.74
C ASN A 311 8.13 -7.17 -15.70
N ILE A 312 7.69 -5.99 -16.14
CA ILE A 312 6.90 -5.03 -15.37
C ILE A 312 5.63 -4.75 -16.17
N TYR A 313 4.48 -4.86 -15.50
CA TYR A 313 3.16 -4.70 -16.10
C TYR A 313 2.26 -3.84 -15.23
N PHE A 314 1.66 -2.82 -15.83
CA PHE A 314 0.68 -1.95 -15.21
C PHE A 314 -0.71 -2.44 -15.60
N ALA A 315 -1.47 -2.94 -14.64
CA ALA A 315 -2.85 -3.35 -14.83
C ALA A 315 -3.79 -2.13 -14.83
N ASN A 316 -5.00 -2.34 -15.36
CA ASN A 316 -6.01 -1.28 -15.54
C ASN A 316 -6.53 -0.70 -14.20
N ASP A 317 -6.35 -1.41 -13.09
CA ASP A 317 -6.74 -1.02 -11.73
C ASP A 317 -5.61 -0.32 -10.95
N SER A 318 -4.60 0.17 -11.68
CA SER A 318 -3.37 0.78 -11.17
C SER A 318 -2.47 -0.17 -10.35
N ILE A 319 -2.72 -1.47 -10.40
CA ILE A 319 -1.86 -2.49 -9.77
C ILE A 319 -0.63 -2.73 -10.64
N ILE A 320 0.52 -2.79 -9.99
CA ILE A 320 1.80 -3.05 -10.64
C ILE A 320 2.17 -4.51 -10.41
N TRP A 321 2.40 -5.23 -11.49
CA TRP A 321 2.85 -6.61 -11.49
C TRP A 321 4.29 -6.66 -11.97
N VAL A 322 5.17 -7.22 -11.14
CA VAL A 322 6.58 -7.40 -11.42
C VAL A 322 6.87 -8.89 -11.42
N SER A 323 7.32 -9.44 -12.54
CA SER A 323 7.88 -10.79 -12.53
C SER A 323 9.39 -10.75 -12.31
N THR A 324 9.88 -11.70 -11.52
CA THR A 324 11.31 -11.99 -11.43
C THR A 324 11.63 -13.22 -12.29
N PHE A 325 12.91 -13.41 -12.63
CA PHE A 325 13.31 -14.47 -13.56
C PHE A 325 13.05 -15.88 -13.01
N ASP A 326 13.21 -16.08 -11.70
CA ASP A 326 13.09 -17.37 -11.01
C ASP A 326 12.25 -17.31 -9.73
N GLY A 327 11.83 -16.11 -9.32
CA GLY A 327 11.13 -15.88 -8.06
C GLY A 327 9.62 -15.72 -8.18
N GLY A 328 9.03 -15.82 -9.37
CA GLY A 328 7.60 -15.76 -9.58
C GLY A 328 7.05 -14.35 -9.79
N LEU A 329 5.79 -14.15 -9.43
CA LEU A 329 5.04 -12.93 -9.70
C LEU A 329 4.86 -12.09 -8.43
N HIS A 330 5.22 -10.81 -8.49
CA HIS A 330 5.08 -9.87 -7.41
C HIS A 330 4.01 -8.85 -7.76
N LYS A 331 3.10 -8.62 -6.82
CA LYS A 331 1.98 -7.71 -6.96
C LYS A 331 2.15 -6.56 -5.99
N PHE A 332 2.14 -5.35 -6.51
CA PHE A 332 2.19 -4.13 -5.73
C PHE A 332 0.95 -3.29 -6.01
N ASP A 333 0.28 -2.91 -4.93
CA ASP A 333 -0.84 -1.98 -4.99
C ASP A 333 -0.38 -0.62 -4.44
N PRO A 334 -0.25 0.41 -5.30
CA PRO A 334 0.12 1.75 -4.85
C PRO A 334 -0.84 2.31 -3.78
N MET A 335 -2.11 1.89 -3.77
CA MET A 335 -3.09 2.33 -2.77
C MET A 335 -2.89 1.70 -1.39
N LEU A 336 -2.26 0.52 -1.27
CA LEU A 336 -1.95 -0.07 0.03
C LEU A 336 -0.71 0.56 0.68
N ASN A 337 0.08 1.33 -0.08
CA ASN A 337 1.26 2.03 0.45
C ASN A 337 0.93 3.42 1.01
N GLN A 338 -0.35 3.72 1.25
CA GLN A 338 -0.80 4.97 1.88
C GLN A 338 -0.52 4.99 3.38
N PHE A 339 -0.41 3.81 4.01
CA PHE A 339 0.00 3.65 5.41
C PHE A 339 1.43 3.14 5.47
N HIS A 340 2.41 4.03 5.64
CA HIS A 340 3.81 3.62 5.68
C HIS A 340 4.10 2.87 6.99
N ALA A 341 4.14 1.54 6.93
CA ALA A 341 4.51 0.68 8.06
C ALA A 341 6.03 0.59 8.22
N VAL A 342 6.51 0.84 9.43
CA VAL A 342 7.89 0.56 9.85
C VAL A 342 7.84 -0.56 10.87
N THR A 343 8.25 -1.75 10.46
CA THR A 343 8.29 -2.95 11.30
C THR A 343 9.69 -3.18 11.86
N LYS A 344 9.89 -4.34 12.51
CA LYS A 344 11.21 -4.75 13.00
C LYS A 344 12.23 -4.74 11.84
N THR A 345 13.33 -4.02 12.01
CA THR A 345 14.44 -4.00 11.05
C THR A 345 15.71 -4.55 11.68
N PHE A 346 16.38 -5.44 10.95
CA PHE A 346 17.65 -6.04 11.37
C PHE A 346 18.79 -5.33 10.65
N HIS A 347 19.26 -4.23 11.23
CA HIS A 347 20.55 -3.64 10.85
C HIS A 347 21.55 -3.99 11.96
N ALA A 348 22.68 -4.59 11.58
CA ALA A 348 23.77 -4.94 12.50
C ALA A 348 24.16 -3.76 13.41
N ASP A 349 24.04 -2.51 12.90
CA ASP A 349 24.49 -1.29 13.58
C ASP A 349 23.37 -0.27 13.88
N GLY A 350 22.08 -0.67 14.01
CA GLY A 350 21.04 0.27 14.52
C GLY A 350 19.63 0.16 13.95
N GLY A 351 19.06 -1.05 13.92
CA GLY A 351 17.65 -1.28 13.52
C GLY A 351 16.64 -1.16 14.67
N LEU A 352 15.34 -1.17 14.33
CA LEU A 352 14.25 -1.25 15.30
C LEU A 352 14.06 -2.71 15.73
N LEU A 353 14.86 -3.16 16.69
CA LEU A 353 14.87 -4.58 17.11
C LEU A 353 13.64 -5.00 17.94
N TYR A 354 13.03 -4.07 18.67
CA TYR A 354 11.84 -4.31 19.49
C TYR A 354 10.69 -3.47 18.96
N SER A 355 9.84 -4.08 18.16
CA SER A 355 8.79 -3.41 17.38
C SER A 355 7.48 -3.14 18.13
N ASN A 356 7.34 -3.57 19.39
CA ASN A 356 6.15 -3.26 20.19
C ASN A 356 6.25 -1.84 20.74
N ILE A 357 5.68 -0.88 20.00
CA ILE A 357 5.78 0.55 20.26
C ILE A 357 4.68 0.98 21.23
N LYS A 358 5.06 1.58 22.36
CA LYS A 358 4.19 2.03 23.46
C LYS A 358 4.00 3.54 23.55
N ASN A 359 4.83 4.32 22.86
CA ASN A 359 4.63 5.76 22.71
C ASN A 359 5.39 6.28 21.49
N ILE A 360 4.86 7.33 20.85
CA ILE A 360 5.49 8.01 19.73
C ILE A 360 5.51 9.51 20.02
N HIS A 361 6.63 10.16 19.75
CA HIS A 361 6.75 11.61 19.74
C HIS A 361 7.61 12.05 18.55
N TYR A 362 7.18 13.09 17.85
CA TYR A 362 7.96 13.69 16.76
C TYR A 362 8.18 15.18 17.03
N ASP A 363 9.44 15.60 17.03
CA ASP A 363 9.80 17.01 17.12
C ASP A 363 10.10 17.55 15.72
N SER A 364 9.15 18.28 15.16
CA SER A 364 9.24 18.87 13.81
C SER A 364 10.33 19.94 13.70
N LYS A 365 10.77 20.55 14.81
CA LYS A 365 11.85 21.55 14.78
C LYS A 365 13.22 20.90 14.61
N SER A 366 13.43 19.76 15.27
CA SER A 366 14.68 18.99 15.17
C SER A 366 14.60 17.84 14.17
N GLU A 367 13.45 17.66 13.52
CA GLU A 367 13.12 16.53 12.64
C GLU A 367 13.47 15.17 13.27
N THR A 368 13.18 14.99 14.56
CA THR A 368 13.57 13.81 15.34
C THR A 368 12.35 13.02 15.79
N LEU A 369 12.34 11.73 15.45
CA LEU A 369 11.37 10.74 15.86
C LEU A 369 11.84 10.00 17.12
N TRP A 370 10.94 9.86 18.08
CA TRP A 370 11.16 9.20 19.35
C TRP A 370 10.13 8.09 19.53
N LEU A 371 10.59 6.89 19.85
CA LEU A 371 9.75 5.72 20.04
C LEU A 371 10.04 5.09 21.41
N GLY A 372 9.01 5.04 22.24
CA GLY A 372 9.02 4.23 23.45
C GLY A 372 8.63 2.80 23.10
N SER A 373 9.39 1.82 23.55
CA SER A 373 9.11 0.40 23.28
C SER A 373 8.77 -0.39 24.55
N LEU A 374 8.15 -1.55 24.39
CA LEU A 374 7.81 -2.43 25.52
C LEU A 374 9.05 -2.99 26.23
N SER A 375 10.12 -3.32 25.49
CA SER A 375 11.30 -4.03 26.03
C SER A 375 12.64 -3.54 25.49
N GLY A 376 12.64 -2.72 24.44
CA GLY A 376 13.85 -2.21 23.78
C GLY A 376 14.34 -0.87 24.32
N GLY A 377 13.68 -0.28 25.32
CA GLY A 377 13.99 1.08 25.79
C GLY A 377 13.45 2.15 24.87
N LEU A 378 14.21 3.25 24.75
CA LEU A 378 13.89 4.42 23.94
C LEU A 378 14.69 4.40 22.64
N TYR A 379 14.01 4.52 21.50
CA TYR A 379 14.63 4.69 20.20
C TYR A 379 14.49 6.13 19.71
N VAL A 380 15.56 6.66 19.12
CA VAL A 380 15.64 8.02 18.58
C VAL A 380 16.20 7.97 17.17
N LYS A 381 15.50 8.59 16.21
CA LYS A 381 15.92 8.62 14.81
C LYS A 381 15.71 10.01 14.24
N LYS A 382 16.77 10.60 13.68
CA LYS A 382 16.66 11.80 12.85
C LYS A 382 16.10 11.44 11.48
N LYS A 383 15.31 12.33 10.87
CA LYS A 383 14.64 12.12 9.58
C LYS A 383 15.56 11.57 8.47
N ASN A 384 16.78 12.10 8.35
CA ASN A 384 17.74 11.71 7.31
C ASN A 384 18.69 10.57 7.73
N SER A 385 18.49 9.98 8.91
CA SER A 385 19.27 8.82 9.37
C SER A 385 18.51 7.55 9.02
N GLU A 386 19.20 6.52 8.52
CA GLU A 386 18.61 5.17 8.43
C GLU A 386 18.64 4.43 9.77
N ARG A 387 19.49 4.89 10.70
CA ARG A 387 19.79 4.23 11.97
C ARG A 387 19.03 4.86 13.15
N TYR A 388 18.66 4.02 14.11
CA TYR A 388 18.16 4.44 15.41
C TYR A 388 19.28 4.47 16.45
N THR A 389 19.33 5.53 17.25
CA THR A 389 20.03 5.55 18.53
C THR A 389 19.12 4.93 19.60
N ASN A 390 19.65 4.00 20.39
CA ASN A 390 18.86 3.26 21.38
C ASN A 390 19.40 3.51 22.80
N TYR A 391 18.54 4.00 23.68
CA TYR A 391 18.83 4.18 25.11
C TYR A 391 18.12 3.08 25.91
N ARG A 392 18.89 2.32 26.69
CA ARG A 392 18.39 1.20 27.48
C ARG A 392 18.75 1.38 28.95
N PHE A 393 18.00 0.68 29.79
CA PHE A 393 18.34 0.49 31.19
C PHE A 393 19.64 -0.32 31.29
N THR A 394 20.54 0.16 32.14
CA THR A 394 21.75 -0.53 32.59
C THR A 394 21.91 -0.30 34.09
N ASP A 395 22.85 -1.00 34.74
CA ASP A 395 23.12 -0.80 36.16
C ASP A 395 23.69 0.60 36.50
N SER A 396 23.97 1.42 35.49
CA SER A 396 24.35 2.82 35.69
C SER A 396 23.14 3.67 36.09
N LEU A 397 23.31 4.46 37.17
CA LEU A 397 22.33 5.43 37.65
C LEU A 397 22.01 6.54 36.62
N SER A 398 22.83 6.70 35.57
CA SER A 398 22.62 7.68 34.49
C SER A 398 21.92 7.10 33.26
N SER A 399 21.54 5.82 33.27
CA SER A 399 20.73 5.21 32.20
C SER A 399 19.24 5.52 32.38
N ILE A 400 18.39 5.20 31.40
CA ILE A 400 16.93 5.34 31.58
C ILE A 400 16.45 4.38 32.68
N PRO A 401 15.38 4.69 33.44
CA PRO A 401 15.06 3.95 34.66
C PRO A 401 14.48 2.55 34.39
N HIS A 402 13.97 2.27 33.19
CA HIS A 402 13.50 0.94 32.78
C HIS A 402 13.36 0.84 31.26
N ASN A 403 13.46 -0.38 30.70
CA ASN A 403 13.35 -0.63 29.26
C ASN A 403 11.93 -0.55 28.69
N THR A 404 10.91 -0.54 29.54
CA THR A 404 9.51 -0.33 29.12
C THR A 404 9.19 1.16 29.22
N VAL A 405 9.28 1.85 28.09
CA VAL A 405 9.00 3.29 27.99
C VAL A 405 7.54 3.49 27.63
N LYS A 406 6.77 4.14 28.51
CA LYS A 406 5.31 4.30 28.41
C LYS A 406 4.88 5.66 27.87
N TYR A 407 5.71 6.69 28.06
CA TYR A 407 5.41 8.04 27.58
C TYR A 407 6.68 8.86 27.45
N ILE A 408 6.72 9.73 26.45
CA ILE A 408 7.82 10.66 26.18
C ILE A 408 7.22 12.05 26.11
N LEU A 409 7.78 12.99 26.85
CA LEU A 409 7.33 14.37 26.86
C LEU A 409 8.53 15.33 26.77
N PRO A 410 8.51 16.33 25.88
CA PRO A 410 9.52 17.37 25.87
C PRO A 410 9.63 18.09 27.22
N GLY A 411 10.85 18.25 27.69
CA GLY A 411 11.20 19.05 28.86
C GLY A 411 11.85 20.39 28.46
N LYS A 412 12.47 21.05 29.44
CA LYS A 412 13.21 22.30 29.23
C LYS A 412 14.64 22.03 28.73
N ASN A 413 15.24 23.01 28.06
CA ASN A 413 16.66 23.01 27.65
C ASN A 413 17.08 21.80 26.79
N GLY A 414 16.18 21.27 25.95
CA GLY A 414 16.45 20.12 25.10
C GLY A 414 16.46 18.76 25.83
N ASN A 415 16.04 18.73 27.10
CA ASN A 415 15.83 17.48 27.82
C ASN A 415 14.46 16.87 27.49
N TYR A 416 14.32 15.57 27.76
CA TYR A 416 13.08 14.83 27.59
C TYR A 416 12.71 14.07 28.86
N TRP A 417 11.44 14.13 29.25
CA TRP A 417 10.88 13.33 30.32
C TRP A 417 10.45 11.97 29.77
N ILE A 418 10.98 10.90 30.38
CA ILE A 418 10.82 9.51 29.96
C ILE A 418 10.06 8.77 31.07
N ALA A 419 8.77 8.54 30.88
CA ALA A 419 7.96 7.71 31.77
C ALA A 419 8.21 6.23 31.48
N THR A 420 8.47 5.45 32.53
CA THR A 420 8.72 4.01 32.39
C THR A 420 7.97 3.20 33.46
N LEU A 421 7.99 1.88 33.35
CA LEU A 421 7.46 1.01 34.42
C LEU A 421 8.35 0.92 35.68
N GLY A 422 9.57 1.47 35.64
CA GLY A 422 10.51 1.44 36.77
C GLY A 422 10.90 2.83 37.30
N GLY A 423 10.26 3.90 36.85
CA GLY A 423 10.50 5.26 37.34
C GLY A 423 10.29 6.31 36.25
N LEU A 424 10.63 7.56 36.60
CA LEU A 424 10.63 8.71 35.70
C LEU A 424 12.08 9.15 35.44
N GLY A 425 12.46 9.28 34.17
CA GLY A 425 13.76 9.78 33.77
C GLY A 425 13.69 11.18 33.15
N ASN A 426 14.69 12.02 33.41
CA ASN A 426 14.93 13.26 32.68
C ASN A 426 16.22 13.10 31.86
N LEU A 427 16.07 12.83 30.57
CA LEU A 427 17.18 12.55 29.65
C LEU A 427 17.71 13.85 29.05
N ASN A 428 18.99 14.12 29.24
CA ASN A 428 19.69 15.21 28.58
C ASN A 428 20.28 14.72 27.25
N MET A 429 19.87 15.33 26.15
CA MET A 429 20.25 14.86 24.82
C MET A 429 21.66 15.19 24.38
N THR A 430 22.27 16.23 24.96
CA THR A 430 23.65 16.59 24.69
C THR A 430 24.62 15.58 25.31
N THR A 431 24.30 15.07 26.51
CA THR A 431 25.19 14.17 27.26
C THR A 431 24.78 12.70 27.19
N GLY A 432 23.54 12.41 26.79
CA GLY A 432 22.96 11.06 26.84
C GLY A 432 22.69 10.52 28.25
N LYS A 433 22.84 11.36 29.29
CA LYS A 433 22.64 10.97 30.69
C LYS A 433 21.22 11.27 31.16
N CYS A 434 20.68 10.38 31.98
CA CYS A 434 19.36 10.50 32.57
C CYS A 434 19.43 10.78 34.08
N LYS A 435 18.67 11.77 34.56
CA LYS A 435 18.40 11.96 35.99
C LYS A 435 17.11 11.22 36.34
N ASN A 436 17.20 10.22 37.20
CA ASN A 436 16.08 9.33 37.53
C ASN A 436 15.38 9.71 38.84
N PHE A 437 14.06 9.54 38.86
CA PHE A 437 13.17 9.76 39.99
C PHE A 437 12.36 8.49 40.25
N TYR A 438 12.25 8.12 41.52
CA TYR A 438 11.64 6.87 41.98
C TYR A 438 10.61 7.13 43.07
N PHE A 439 9.84 6.10 43.38
CA PHE A 439 8.95 6.03 44.53
C PHE A 439 9.72 6.27 45.83
N LYS A 440 9.12 7.07 46.72
CA LYS A 440 9.61 7.25 48.08
C LYS A 440 8.45 7.29 49.07
N LYS A 441 8.56 6.51 50.15
CA LYS A 441 7.52 6.42 51.20
C LYS A 441 7.27 7.75 51.93
N ASP A 442 8.26 8.64 51.95
CA ASP A 442 8.18 9.96 52.61
C ASP A 442 7.50 11.04 51.74
N ASN A 443 6.90 10.66 50.61
CA ASN A 443 6.30 11.57 49.62
C ASN A 443 7.25 12.59 48.98
N THR A 444 8.57 12.43 49.12
CA THR A 444 9.57 13.28 48.43
C THR A 444 9.92 12.80 47.01
N GLY A 445 9.22 11.77 46.55
CA GLY A 445 9.36 11.16 45.22
C GLY A 445 8.02 10.83 44.58
N LEU A 446 8.02 9.89 43.64
CA LEU A 446 6.80 9.46 42.93
C LEU A 446 5.81 8.74 43.87
N THR A 447 4.53 8.74 43.51
CA THR A 447 3.49 7.87 44.16
C THR A 447 3.77 6.38 43.93
N THR A 448 4.35 6.02 42.79
CA THR A 448 4.83 4.67 42.45
C THR A 448 5.83 4.74 41.30
N ASN A 449 6.65 3.70 41.12
CA ASN A 449 7.62 3.61 40.02
C ASN A 449 6.96 3.40 38.65
N ARG A 450 5.70 2.96 38.61
CA ARG A 450 4.98 2.73 37.34
C ARG A 450 4.38 4.04 36.85
N VAL A 451 5.00 4.64 35.84
CA VAL A 451 4.54 5.91 35.25
C VAL A 451 3.93 5.65 33.88
N PHE A 452 2.70 6.12 33.65
CA PHE A 452 1.92 5.80 32.45
C PHE A 452 1.77 6.94 31.45
N CYS A 453 1.63 8.17 31.93
CA CYS A 453 1.47 9.35 31.09
C CYS A 453 2.04 10.59 31.77
N LEU A 454 2.36 11.59 30.97
CA LEU A 454 2.95 12.85 31.42
C LEU A 454 2.25 14.02 30.73
N ALA A 455 2.11 15.13 31.44
CA ALA A 455 1.70 16.41 30.86
C ALA A 455 2.42 17.56 31.54
N ASN A 456 2.75 18.62 30.79
CA ASN A 456 3.20 19.88 31.38
C ASN A 456 1.98 20.77 31.57
N ASP A 457 1.95 21.51 32.68
CA ASP A 457 1.03 22.64 32.81
C ASP A 457 1.69 23.97 32.43
N TYR A 458 0.86 24.99 32.23
CA TYR A 458 1.30 26.34 31.88
C TYR A 458 2.10 27.05 32.97
N THR A 459 2.03 26.58 34.22
CA THR A 459 2.86 27.10 35.32
C THR A 459 4.28 26.52 35.26
N GLY A 460 4.49 25.50 34.42
CA GLY A 460 5.76 24.83 34.19
C GLY A 460 6.02 23.65 35.12
N ARG A 461 4.97 23.10 35.76
CA ARG A 461 5.01 21.87 36.55
C ARG A 461 4.73 20.66 35.66
N LEU A 462 5.35 19.53 36.02
CA LEU A 462 5.15 18.25 35.37
C LEU A 462 4.10 17.43 36.13
N TRP A 463 3.02 17.07 35.45
CA TRP A 463 1.99 16.17 35.93
C TRP A 463 2.30 14.74 35.49
N ILE A 464 2.22 13.81 36.42
CA ILE A 464 2.70 12.44 36.27
C ILE A 464 1.57 11.50 36.67
N GLY A 465 0.98 10.84 35.67
CA GLY A 465 -0.11 9.88 35.89
C GLY A 465 0.43 8.49 36.22
N THR A 466 -0.10 7.89 37.29
CA THR A 466 0.31 6.57 37.78
C THR A 466 -0.90 5.66 38.05
N PRO A 467 -0.70 4.34 38.29
CA PRO A 467 -1.72 3.44 38.81
C PRO A 467 -2.17 3.73 40.25
N SER A 468 -1.68 4.78 40.89
CA SER A 468 -1.98 5.11 42.29
C SER A 468 -2.39 6.57 42.46
N GLY A 469 -2.66 7.29 41.36
CA GLY A 469 -3.05 8.69 41.34
C GLY A 469 -2.09 9.56 40.52
N ILE A 470 -1.89 10.79 40.96
CA ILE A 470 -1.09 11.81 40.27
C ILE A 470 0.05 12.28 41.16
N SER A 471 1.26 12.36 40.58
CA SER A 471 2.37 13.13 41.15
C SER A 471 2.55 14.42 40.36
N ILE A 472 2.72 15.55 41.04
CA ILE A 472 3.06 16.84 40.41
C ILE A 472 4.47 17.21 40.85
N TYR A 473 5.35 17.44 39.88
CA TYR A 473 6.73 17.83 40.11
C TYR A 473 6.96 19.29 39.71
N ASP A 474 7.35 20.11 40.69
CA ASP A 474 7.80 21.48 40.47
C ASP A 474 9.32 21.48 40.26
N GLU A 475 9.74 21.74 39.03
CA GLU A 475 11.15 21.80 38.65
C GLU A 475 11.91 22.95 39.33
N LYS A 476 11.25 24.08 39.61
CA LYS A 476 11.90 25.26 40.23
C LYS A 476 12.20 25.00 41.71
N GLN A 477 11.27 24.32 42.39
CA GLN A 477 11.41 23.97 43.80
C GLN A 477 12.06 22.58 44.02
N ASN A 478 12.24 21.80 42.95
CA ASN A 478 12.67 20.40 42.99
C ASN A 478 11.84 19.58 44.02
N ARG A 479 10.52 19.73 43.96
CA ARG A 479 9.58 19.17 44.95
C ARG A 479 8.45 18.40 44.29
N PHE A 480 8.07 17.27 44.89
CA PHE A 480 6.88 16.49 44.53
C PHE A 480 5.68 16.86 45.41
N SER A 481 4.49 16.84 44.80
CA SER A 481 3.20 16.87 45.48
C SER A 481 2.38 15.69 44.98
N ASN A 482 2.04 14.76 45.89
CA ASN A 482 1.43 13.49 45.54
C ASN A 482 -0.05 13.46 45.94
N PHE A 483 -0.89 13.03 45.01
CA PHE A 483 -2.33 12.88 45.19
C PHE A 483 -2.74 11.45 44.91
N TYR A 484 -3.06 10.70 45.96
CA TYR A 484 -3.41 9.29 45.86
C TYR A 484 -4.89 9.10 45.49
N SER A 485 -5.18 8.11 44.66
CA SER A 485 -6.55 7.71 44.34
C SER A 485 -7.25 7.10 45.56
N ASN A 486 -8.48 7.52 45.88
CA ASN A 486 -9.28 6.90 46.93
C ASN A 486 -10.75 6.74 46.49
N ILE A 487 -11.19 5.48 46.38
CA ILE A 487 -12.52 5.08 45.88
C ILE A 487 -13.60 5.27 46.96
N GLU A 488 -13.24 5.16 48.24
CA GLU A 488 -14.21 5.07 49.35
C GLU A 488 -14.64 6.44 49.90
N HIS A 489 -13.93 7.53 49.60
CA HIS A 489 -14.28 8.87 50.05
C HIS A 489 -14.97 9.71 48.97
N LYS A 490 -16.28 9.98 49.15
CA LYS A 490 -16.97 11.09 48.48
C LYS A 490 -16.28 12.41 48.86
N GLY A 491 -15.38 12.90 47.99
CA GLY A 491 -14.56 14.10 48.22
C GLY A 491 -13.07 13.91 47.92
N SER A 492 -12.62 12.71 47.52
CA SER A 492 -11.24 12.47 47.09
C SER A 492 -10.88 13.26 45.82
N PHE A 493 -9.64 13.73 45.77
CA PHE A 493 -9.09 14.53 44.65
C PHE A 493 -9.09 13.75 43.32
N ILE A 494 -8.88 12.43 43.38
CA ILE A 494 -8.95 11.48 42.26
C ILE A 494 -9.74 10.24 42.71
N ARG A 495 -10.80 9.89 41.97
CA ARG A 495 -11.64 8.70 42.16
C ARG A 495 -11.20 7.53 41.27
N GLY A 496 -10.52 7.80 40.16
CA GLY A 496 -9.98 6.78 39.27
C GLY A 496 -8.74 6.07 39.83
N ILE A 497 -8.68 4.73 39.71
CA ILE A 497 -7.55 3.93 40.23
C ILE A 497 -6.30 4.12 39.36
N THR A 498 -6.46 4.25 38.05
CA THR A 498 -5.34 4.35 37.12
C THR A 498 -5.49 5.55 36.20
N ILE A 499 -4.47 6.39 36.14
CA ILE A 499 -4.40 7.52 35.19
C ILE A 499 -3.80 7.03 33.87
N ASN A 500 -4.62 7.07 32.82
CA ASN A 500 -4.30 6.55 31.50
C ASN A 500 -3.72 7.63 30.57
N TYR A 501 -4.24 8.86 30.67
CA TYR A 501 -3.86 9.99 29.83
C TYR A 501 -4.11 11.32 30.55
N LEU A 502 -3.28 12.32 30.27
CA LEU A 502 -3.34 13.67 30.84
C LEU A 502 -3.23 14.71 29.74
N ILE A 503 -4.04 15.76 29.80
CA ILE A 503 -3.96 16.89 28.87
C ILE A 503 -4.40 18.20 29.52
N GLU A 504 -3.61 19.27 29.32
CA GLU A 504 -4.05 20.63 29.67
C GLU A 504 -5.06 21.14 28.64
N LYS A 505 -6.19 21.68 29.11
CA LYS A 505 -7.15 22.38 28.27
C LYS A 505 -7.68 23.64 28.94
N LEU A 506 -7.92 24.66 28.11
CA LEU A 506 -8.74 25.79 28.50
C LEU A 506 -10.20 25.36 28.46
N PHE A 507 -10.95 25.66 29.51
CA PHE A 507 -12.39 25.39 29.63
C PHE A 507 -13.00 26.47 30.51
N ASN A 508 -14.13 27.07 30.13
CA ASN A 508 -14.78 28.15 30.92
C ASN A 508 -13.83 29.31 31.33
N GLY A 509 -12.88 29.66 30.46
CA GLY A 509 -11.91 30.75 30.72
C GLY A 509 -10.81 30.42 31.74
N LYS A 510 -10.77 29.19 32.25
CA LYS A 510 -9.75 28.69 33.18
C LYS A 510 -9.00 27.50 32.58
N LYS A 511 -7.79 27.23 33.07
CA LYS A 511 -6.97 26.11 32.63
C LYS A 511 -7.13 24.92 33.56
N TYR A 512 -7.46 23.78 32.96
CA TYR A 512 -7.69 22.53 33.65
C TYR A 512 -6.73 21.46 33.15
N MET A 513 -6.35 20.57 34.05
CA MET A 513 -5.78 19.29 33.71
C MET A 513 -6.92 18.28 33.61
N ILE A 514 -7.09 17.69 32.43
CA ILE A 514 -8.05 16.61 32.21
C ILE A 514 -7.30 15.29 32.39
N ALA A 515 -7.75 14.48 33.33
CA ALA A 515 -7.23 13.15 33.60
C ALA A 515 -8.22 12.09 33.11
N CYS A 516 -7.80 11.30 32.12
CA CYS A 516 -8.51 10.10 31.69
C CYS A 516 -8.12 8.95 32.60
N THR A 517 -9.09 8.26 33.18
CA THR A 517 -8.86 7.22 34.18
C THR A 517 -9.58 5.92 33.83
N SER A 518 -9.25 4.85 34.57
CA SER A 518 -9.99 3.58 34.51
C SER A 518 -11.47 3.71 34.94
N ALA A 519 -11.85 4.77 35.65
CA ALA A 519 -13.21 4.97 36.14
C ALA A 519 -13.98 6.08 35.40
N GLY A 520 -13.33 6.88 34.56
CA GLY A 520 -13.95 8.04 33.92
C GLY A 520 -12.97 9.18 33.67
N ILE A 521 -13.50 10.38 33.48
CA ILE A 521 -12.73 11.61 33.23
C ILE A 521 -12.83 12.50 34.47
N GLU A 522 -11.69 13.02 34.89
CA GLU A 522 -11.59 14.00 35.96
C GLU A 522 -11.06 15.32 35.41
N VAL A 523 -11.67 16.43 35.81
CA VAL A 523 -11.29 17.77 35.37
C VAL A 523 -10.79 18.53 36.59
N ILE A 524 -9.50 18.85 36.61
CA ILE A 524 -8.79 19.40 37.78
C ILE A 524 -8.35 20.82 37.47
N GLU A 525 -8.76 21.78 38.30
CA GLU A 525 -8.33 23.18 38.15
C GLU A 525 -6.84 23.31 38.54
N ILE A 526 -6.02 23.83 37.62
CA ILE A 526 -4.56 23.79 37.75
C ILE A 526 -4.04 24.69 38.88
N GLU A 527 -4.65 25.87 39.09
CA GLU A 527 -4.19 26.84 40.10
C GLU A 527 -4.51 26.40 41.52
N THR A 528 -5.76 26.01 41.75
CA THR A 528 -6.26 25.64 43.08
C THR A 528 -5.92 24.19 43.45
N LEU A 529 -5.56 23.36 42.45
CA LEU A 529 -5.45 21.91 42.60
C LEU A 529 -6.70 21.36 43.29
N THR A 530 -7.86 21.70 42.75
CA THR A 530 -9.15 21.15 43.17
C THR A 530 -9.81 20.40 42.02
N SER A 531 -10.38 19.24 42.31
CA SER A 531 -11.16 18.48 41.34
C SER A 531 -12.52 19.13 41.18
N SER A 532 -12.88 19.45 39.93
CA SER A 532 -14.02 20.32 39.64
C SER A 532 -15.20 19.57 39.03
N ILE A 533 -14.96 18.56 38.17
CA ILE A 533 -16.00 17.82 37.44
C ILE A 533 -15.55 16.37 37.21
N HIS A 534 -16.50 15.43 37.32
CA HIS A 534 -16.31 14.02 36.99
C HIS A 534 -17.30 13.56 35.92
N PHE A 535 -16.81 12.96 34.84
CA PHE A 535 -17.65 12.31 33.82
C PHE A 535 -17.43 10.80 33.88
N PHE A 536 -18.52 10.04 33.89
CA PHE A 536 -18.48 8.58 33.90
C PHE A 536 -18.97 8.03 32.56
N PRO A 537 -18.33 6.97 32.03
CA PRO A 537 -18.88 6.21 30.92
C PRO A 537 -20.07 5.37 31.44
N GLY A 538 -21.28 5.88 31.22
CA GLY A 538 -22.56 5.22 31.53
C GLY A 538 -23.09 5.43 32.96
N GLU A 539 -24.43 5.41 33.10
CA GLU A 539 -25.13 5.51 34.39
C GLU A 539 -25.23 4.16 35.14
N ASN A 540 -25.03 3.02 34.46
CA ASN A 540 -25.20 1.67 35.02
C ASN A 540 -23.88 0.88 35.15
N LEU A 541 -23.79 0.05 36.20
CA LEU A 541 -22.59 -0.70 36.62
C LEU A 541 -22.07 -1.75 35.61
N THR A 542 -22.87 -2.14 34.62
CA THR A 542 -22.53 -3.14 33.60
C THR A 542 -21.83 -2.58 32.35
N THR A 543 -21.74 -1.25 32.20
CA THR A 543 -21.24 -0.56 30.98
C THR A 543 -19.97 0.28 31.20
N LYS A 544 -19.28 0.11 32.34
CA LYS A 544 -18.08 0.90 32.67
C LYS A 544 -16.88 0.47 31.83
N SER A 545 -16.57 1.24 30.79
CA SER A 545 -15.32 1.11 30.02
C SER A 545 -14.28 2.10 30.50
N GLU A 546 -13.01 1.68 30.55
CA GLU A 546 -11.91 2.58 30.87
C GLU A 546 -11.72 3.66 29.81
N ILE A 547 -11.33 4.88 30.23
CA ILE A 547 -11.02 5.97 29.31
C ILE A 547 -9.55 5.89 28.92
N LYS A 548 -9.27 5.72 27.63
CA LYS A 548 -7.92 5.53 27.11
C LYS A 548 -7.25 6.85 26.75
N GLN A 549 -7.97 7.70 26.04
CA GLN A 549 -7.50 9.00 25.55
C GLN A 549 -8.70 9.90 25.28
N LEU A 550 -8.44 11.21 25.19
CA LEU A 550 -9.44 12.20 24.82
C LEU A 550 -8.86 13.24 23.86
N TYR A 551 -9.63 13.56 22.82
CA TYR A 551 -9.43 14.71 21.95
C TYR A 551 -10.48 15.78 22.23
N ALA A 552 -10.07 16.86 22.90
CA ALA A 552 -10.91 18.04 23.13
C ALA A 552 -10.86 18.95 21.90
N ALA A 553 -11.85 18.83 21.02
CA ALA A 553 -11.97 19.64 19.82
C ALA A 553 -12.31 21.09 20.16
N ASN A 554 -13.26 21.28 21.08
CA ASN A 554 -13.62 22.58 21.66
C ASN A 554 -14.37 22.39 23.00
N ASP A 555 -14.82 23.50 23.58
CA ASP A 555 -15.55 23.56 24.87
C ASP A 555 -16.91 22.85 24.88
N THR A 556 -17.41 22.36 23.75
CA THR A 556 -18.71 21.69 23.62
C THR A 556 -18.61 20.31 22.98
N CYS A 557 -17.42 19.91 22.54
CA CYS A 557 -17.24 18.68 21.78
C CYS A 557 -15.90 18.03 22.12
N TRP A 558 -15.96 16.98 22.92
CA TRP A 558 -14.85 16.10 23.23
C TRP A 558 -15.09 14.73 22.59
N TRP A 559 -14.06 14.18 21.97
CA TRP A 559 -14.06 12.81 21.46
C TRP A 559 -13.25 11.94 22.40
N VAL A 560 -13.89 10.90 22.93
CA VAL A 560 -13.33 10.07 24.01
C VAL A 560 -13.12 8.65 23.51
N ALA A 561 -11.88 8.17 23.58
CA ALA A 561 -11.52 6.78 23.30
C ALA A 561 -11.75 5.90 24.54
N THR A 562 -12.39 4.75 24.36
CA THR A 562 -12.70 3.83 25.47
C THR A 562 -12.17 2.42 25.22
N GLY A 563 -11.84 1.69 26.29
CA GLY A 563 -11.37 0.30 26.23
C GLY A 563 -12.47 -0.75 26.04
N GLY A 564 -13.57 -0.45 25.34
CA GLY A 564 -14.64 -1.43 25.11
C GLY A 564 -16.01 -0.88 24.71
N SER A 565 -16.23 0.43 24.76
CA SER A 565 -17.49 1.09 24.38
C SER A 565 -17.36 1.95 23.12
N GLY A 566 -16.34 1.71 22.29
CA GLY A 566 -16.08 2.49 21.09
C GLY A 566 -15.60 3.90 21.40
N ILE A 567 -16.05 4.88 20.61
CA ILE A 567 -15.80 6.31 20.85
C ILE A 567 -17.05 7.01 21.36
N ILE A 568 -16.86 8.00 22.23
CA ILE A 568 -17.95 8.84 22.77
C ILE A 568 -17.73 10.29 22.32
N LYS A 569 -18.74 10.89 21.71
CA LYS A 569 -18.83 12.34 21.55
C LYS A 569 -19.51 12.89 22.80
N LEU A 570 -18.74 13.58 23.64
CA LEU A 570 -19.16 14.15 24.91
C LEU A 570 -19.25 15.67 24.79
N ASN A 571 -20.37 16.24 25.22
CA ASN A 571 -20.46 17.67 25.51
C ASN A 571 -20.12 17.92 26.98
N PRO A 572 -18.93 18.48 27.31
CA PRO A 572 -18.51 18.66 28.70
C PRO A 572 -19.31 19.73 29.45
N ARG A 573 -20.14 20.55 28.78
CA ARG A 573 -20.99 21.56 29.45
C ARG A 573 -22.32 20.96 29.91
N THR A 574 -22.89 20.06 29.12
CA THR A 574 -24.21 19.47 29.38
C THR A 574 -24.13 18.05 29.93
N GLY A 575 -23.00 17.36 29.73
CA GLY A 575 -22.84 15.94 30.04
C GLY A 575 -23.44 15.00 28.98
N GLU A 576 -24.01 15.54 27.89
CA GLU A 576 -24.59 14.75 26.80
C GLU A 576 -23.55 13.87 26.11
N GLN A 577 -23.91 12.61 25.84
CA GLN A 577 -23.03 11.58 25.28
C GLN A 577 -23.68 10.91 24.08
N ILE A 578 -22.93 10.80 22.98
CA ILE A 578 -23.30 10.00 21.79
C ILE A 578 -22.23 8.95 21.57
N TYR A 579 -22.63 7.69 21.46
CA TYR A 579 -21.73 6.54 21.30
C TYR A 579 -21.63 6.14 19.83
N TYR A 580 -20.42 5.76 19.40
CA TYR A 580 -20.18 5.11 18.13
C TYR A 580 -19.37 3.84 18.38
N THR A 581 -19.96 2.72 18.03
CA THR A 581 -19.48 1.36 18.22
C THR A 581 -19.37 0.65 16.88
N ALA A 582 -18.99 -0.63 16.90
CA ALA A 582 -18.97 -1.48 15.72
C ALA A 582 -20.34 -1.55 15.02
N ASN A 583 -21.45 -1.38 15.75
CA ASN A 583 -22.80 -1.34 15.15
C ASN A 583 -23.01 -0.10 14.26
N GLU A 584 -22.32 1.00 14.56
CA GLU A 584 -22.34 2.23 13.77
C GLU A 584 -21.24 2.25 12.69
N GLY A 585 -20.45 1.17 12.55
CA GLY A 585 -19.43 1.01 11.52
C GLY A 585 -17.99 1.18 12.00
N LEU A 586 -17.75 1.44 13.29
CA LEU A 586 -16.39 1.47 13.84
C LEU A 586 -15.69 0.11 13.68
N GLY A 587 -14.39 0.10 13.44
CA GLY A 587 -13.65 -1.14 13.16
C GLY A 587 -13.54 -2.10 14.34
N ASP A 588 -13.58 -1.59 15.58
CA ASP A 588 -13.57 -2.34 16.84
C ASP A 588 -13.91 -1.42 18.03
N ASN A 589 -14.52 -1.97 19.09
CA ASN A 589 -14.96 -1.19 20.26
C ASN A 589 -13.84 -0.89 21.27
N PHE A 590 -12.69 -1.55 21.16
CA PHE A 590 -11.53 -1.29 22.00
C PHE A 590 -10.64 -0.24 21.33
N VAL A 591 -10.83 1.02 21.71
CA VAL A 591 -10.24 2.19 21.07
C VAL A 591 -9.10 2.75 21.92
N TYR A 592 -7.94 2.95 21.30
CA TYR A 592 -6.74 3.46 21.96
C TYR A 592 -6.60 4.98 21.89
N ALA A 593 -6.93 5.57 20.74
CA ALA A 593 -6.79 7.01 20.51
C ALA A 593 -7.73 7.53 19.43
N VAL A 594 -8.11 8.80 19.55
CA VAL A 594 -8.78 9.57 18.51
C VAL A 594 -7.90 10.78 18.16
N VAL A 595 -7.59 10.93 16.87
CA VAL A 595 -6.69 11.96 16.34
C VAL A 595 -7.36 12.68 15.17
N PRO A 596 -7.52 14.02 15.18
CA PRO A 596 -8.08 14.74 14.05
C PRO A 596 -7.07 14.88 12.90
N ASP A 597 -7.55 14.99 11.66
CA ASP A 597 -6.76 15.53 10.56
C ASP A 597 -7.18 16.97 10.20
N LYS A 598 -6.40 17.63 9.33
CA LYS A 598 -6.71 19.00 8.84
C LYS A 598 -8.02 19.14 8.05
N THR A 599 -8.61 18.04 7.58
CA THR A 599 -9.89 18.05 6.86
C THR A 599 -11.10 17.92 7.79
N GLY A 600 -10.86 17.67 9.08
CA GLY A 600 -11.90 17.50 10.09
C GLY A 600 -12.39 16.06 10.24
N ASN A 601 -11.74 15.08 9.61
CA ASN A 601 -12.00 13.66 9.90
C ASN A 601 -11.29 13.25 11.19
N LEU A 602 -11.76 12.17 11.82
CA LEU A 602 -11.09 11.53 12.94
C LEU A 602 -10.44 10.24 12.51
N TRP A 603 -9.20 10.05 12.94
CA TRP A 603 -8.45 8.80 12.82
C TRP A 603 -8.40 8.11 14.18
N ILE A 604 -8.82 6.85 14.18
CA ILE A 604 -9.13 6.11 15.40
C ILE A 604 -8.33 4.80 15.37
N SER A 605 -7.47 4.59 16.35
CA SER A 605 -6.70 3.35 16.47
C SER A 605 -7.39 2.36 17.41
N THR A 606 -7.43 1.09 17.02
CA THR A 606 -8.20 0.06 17.74
C THR A 606 -7.42 -1.25 17.93
N ASN A 607 -8.02 -2.25 18.56
CA ASN A 607 -7.47 -3.62 18.59
C ASN A 607 -7.54 -4.34 17.24
N ASN A 608 -8.34 -3.85 16.31
CA ASN A 608 -8.55 -4.49 15.02
C ASN A 608 -8.45 -3.49 13.86
N GLY A 609 -7.36 -2.72 13.82
CA GLY A 609 -7.03 -1.82 12.72
C GLY A 609 -7.26 -0.35 13.04
N LEU A 610 -7.29 0.47 11.98
CA LEU A 610 -7.60 1.90 12.03
C LEU A 610 -9.00 2.15 11.47
N SER A 611 -9.70 3.11 12.04
CA SER A 611 -10.95 3.64 11.49
C SER A 611 -10.80 5.12 11.19
N ARG A 612 -11.23 5.55 10.00
CA ARG A 612 -11.43 6.96 9.66
C ARG A 612 -12.90 7.29 9.76
N PHE A 613 -13.26 8.27 10.58
CA PHE A 613 -14.62 8.75 10.73
C PHE A 613 -14.78 10.10 10.03
N ASN A 614 -15.63 10.13 9.01
CA ASN A 614 -16.04 11.38 8.38
C ASN A 614 -17.19 11.98 9.19
N ILE A 615 -16.88 13.03 9.95
CA ILE A 615 -17.84 13.66 10.87
C ILE A 615 -19.04 14.24 10.10
N ASN A 616 -18.84 14.76 8.90
CA ASN A 616 -19.90 15.40 8.11
C ASN A 616 -20.84 14.36 7.49
N ALA A 617 -20.29 13.24 7.01
CA ALA A 617 -21.07 12.15 6.42
C ALA A 617 -21.64 11.19 7.47
N GLY A 618 -21.07 11.15 8.67
CA GLY A 618 -21.42 10.18 9.72
C GLY A 618 -21.01 8.76 9.38
N THR A 619 -19.99 8.57 8.53
CA THR A 619 -19.57 7.25 8.01
C THR A 619 -18.15 6.89 8.45
N PHE A 620 -17.91 5.57 8.57
CA PHE A 620 -16.60 5.01 8.89
C PHE A 620 -15.99 4.30 7.68
N THR A 621 -14.69 4.46 7.51
CA THR A 621 -13.85 3.67 6.61
C THR A 621 -12.81 2.94 7.46
N ASN A 622 -12.76 1.61 7.37
CA ASN A 622 -11.91 0.77 8.22
C ASN A 622 -10.75 0.18 7.43
N TYR A 623 -9.57 0.18 8.04
CA TYR A 623 -8.32 -0.31 7.47
C TYR A 623 -7.71 -1.39 8.39
N LYS A 624 -7.19 -2.45 7.80
CA LYS A 624 -6.59 -3.61 8.46
C LYS A 624 -5.13 -3.77 8.04
N LYS A 625 -4.45 -4.77 8.57
CA LYS A 625 -3.09 -5.18 8.17
C LYS A 625 -2.96 -5.40 6.66
N SER A 626 -4.01 -5.91 6.02
CA SER A 626 -4.09 -6.06 4.56
C SER A 626 -3.97 -4.75 3.79
N ASP A 627 -4.27 -3.62 4.42
CA ASP A 627 -4.27 -2.28 3.84
C ASP A 627 -2.95 -1.52 4.06
N GLY A 628 -1.93 -2.19 4.60
CA GLY A 628 -0.60 -1.62 4.85
C GLY A 628 -0.31 -1.27 6.32
N LEU A 629 -1.19 -1.66 7.26
CA LEU A 629 -0.94 -1.44 8.70
C LEU A 629 0.16 -2.37 9.23
N GLN A 630 0.94 -1.91 10.23
CA GLN A 630 1.98 -2.69 10.92
C GLN A 630 1.44 -4.02 11.47
N ASP A 631 0.21 -3.97 11.98
CA ASP A 631 -0.63 -5.07 12.40
C ASP A 631 -2.05 -4.53 12.60
N ASN A 632 -3.00 -5.41 12.91
CA ASN A 632 -4.33 -5.01 13.33
C ASN A 632 -4.33 -4.41 14.74
N GLU A 633 -3.48 -4.91 15.65
CA GLU A 633 -3.46 -4.44 17.03
C GLU A 633 -2.55 -3.20 17.21
N PHE A 634 -3.16 -2.08 17.60
CA PHE A 634 -2.47 -0.86 18.02
C PHE A 634 -2.23 -0.82 19.53
N ASN A 635 -1.50 0.19 20.01
CA ASN A 635 -1.19 0.36 21.43
C ASN A 635 -1.71 1.68 21.99
N GLN A 636 -2.07 1.67 23.28
CA GLN A 636 -2.39 2.86 24.05
C GLN A 636 -1.20 3.83 24.09
N ASN A 637 -1.47 5.14 23.98
CA ASN A 637 -0.48 6.23 23.97
C ASN A 637 0.53 6.20 22.81
N SER A 638 0.40 5.26 21.87
CA SER A 638 1.24 5.15 20.68
C SER A 638 0.65 5.93 19.52
N TRP A 639 0.53 7.24 19.66
CA TRP A 639 0.05 8.11 18.61
C TRP A 639 0.73 9.48 18.67
N PHE A 640 0.84 10.14 17.52
CA PHE A 640 1.30 11.52 17.44
C PHE A 640 0.72 12.20 16.20
N LEU A 641 0.37 13.48 16.31
CA LEU A 641 -0.01 14.31 15.17
C LEU A 641 1.00 15.44 15.04
N ASP A 642 1.76 15.45 13.95
CA ASP A 642 2.56 16.62 13.57
C ASP A 642 1.66 17.60 12.82
N SER A 643 1.16 18.61 13.53
CA SER A 643 0.28 19.64 12.94
C SER A 643 0.92 20.41 11.79
N SER A 644 2.26 20.50 11.72
CA SER A 644 2.95 21.23 10.66
C SER A 644 2.77 20.52 9.31
N SER A 645 3.13 19.24 9.23
CA SER A 645 2.98 18.41 8.03
C SER A 645 1.60 17.75 7.88
N ASN A 646 0.78 17.70 8.93
CA ASN A 646 -0.42 16.84 9.03
C ASN A 646 -0.11 15.34 8.99
N THR A 647 1.11 14.95 9.36
CA THR A 647 1.48 13.55 9.48
C THR A 647 0.96 12.98 10.79
N ILE A 648 0.20 11.90 10.69
CA ILE A 648 -0.29 11.12 11.82
C ILE A 648 0.60 9.89 11.97
N PHE A 649 0.97 9.59 13.20
CA PHE A 649 1.70 8.38 13.58
C PHE A 649 0.82 7.53 14.48
N PHE A 650 0.81 6.21 14.27
CA PHE A 650 0.20 5.23 15.17
C PHE A 650 1.14 4.04 15.37
N GLY A 651 1.43 3.68 16.62
CA GLY A 651 2.25 2.53 16.97
C GLY A 651 1.42 1.36 17.50
N GLY A 652 1.93 0.15 17.30
CA GLY A 652 1.28 -1.09 17.73
C GLY A 652 2.28 -2.17 18.12
N VAL A 653 1.85 -3.43 18.01
CA VAL A 653 2.62 -4.59 18.50
C VAL A 653 3.79 -4.97 17.60
N SER A 654 3.72 -4.63 16.32
CA SER A 654 4.64 -5.03 15.25
C SER A 654 5.36 -3.85 14.57
N GLY A 655 5.21 -2.63 15.09
CA GLY A 655 5.90 -1.44 14.60
C GLY A 655 5.07 -0.17 14.77
N TYR A 656 5.20 0.73 13.81
CA TYR A 656 4.33 1.90 13.69
C TYR A 656 4.00 2.22 12.24
N ASN A 657 2.86 2.86 12.02
CA ASN A 657 2.47 3.47 10.76
C ASN A 657 2.62 4.98 10.85
N TYR A 658 2.92 5.62 9.72
CA TYR A 658 2.73 7.05 9.53
C TYR A 658 2.14 7.36 8.15
N PHE A 659 1.35 8.42 8.08
CA PHE A 659 0.67 8.86 6.86
C PHE A 659 0.15 10.29 6.99
N GLU A 660 -0.10 10.95 5.88
CA GLU A 660 -0.74 12.27 5.85
C GLU A 660 -2.26 12.09 5.80
N GLY A 661 -2.97 12.43 6.89
CA GLY A 661 -4.39 12.08 7.05
C GLY A 661 -5.32 12.60 5.94
N ASN A 662 -5.01 13.77 5.38
CA ASN A 662 -5.75 14.41 4.28
C ASN A 662 -5.45 13.83 2.90
N ASN A 663 -4.41 13.01 2.76
CA ASN A 663 -3.96 12.43 1.50
C ASN A 663 -4.32 10.96 1.34
N VAL A 664 -4.96 10.36 2.35
CA VAL A 664 -5.50 8.99 2.23
C VAL A 664 -6.71 9.01 1.32
N LYS A 665 -6.49 8.59 0.07
CA LYS A 665 -7.50 8.38 -0.95
C LYS A 665 -8.30 7.13 -0.60
N GLU A 666 -9.61 7.25 -0.74
CA GLU A 666 -10.46 6.07 -0.85
C GLU A 666 -10.13 5.38 -2.17
N ALA A 667 -10.17 4.05 -2.17
CA ALA A 667 -10.13 3.34 -3.44
C ALA A 667 -11.33 3.83 -4.24
N GLU A 668 -11.09 4.47 -5.39
CA GLU A 668 -12.18 4.69 -6.33
C GLU A 668 -12.75 3.32 -6.67
N ASP A 669 -14.08 3.20 -6.58
CA ASP A 669 -14.79 2.07 -7.15
C ASP A 669 -14.48 2.05 -8.64
N THR A 670 -13.43 1.32 -9.02
CA THR A 670 -13.21 0.96 -10.41
C THR A 670 -14.48 0.26 -10.82
N LYS A 671 -15.25 0.86 -11.74
CA LYS A 671 -16.47 0.29 -12.33
C LYS A 671 -16.15 -1.06 -12.95
N THR A 672 -16.07 -2.07 -12.10
CA THR A 672 -15.67 -3.43 -12.44
C THR A 672 -16.95 -4.23 -12.33
N SER A 673 -17.41 -4.77 -13.44
CA SER A 673 -18.60 -5.62 -13.44
C SER A 673 -18.28 -6.94 -12.76
N LEU A 674 -19.23 -7.45 -11.97
CA LEU A 674 -19.20 -8.83 -11.51
C LEU A 674 -19.15 -9.77 -12.72
N GLU A 675 -18.35 -10.82 -12.60
CA GLU A 675 -18.21 -11.86 -13.61
C GLU A 675 -18.81 -13.17 -13.14
N TRP A 676 -19.45 -13.87 -14.07
CA TRP A 676 -19.89 -15.24 -13.86
C TRP A 676 -18.68 -16.17 -13.83
N LYS A 677 -18.43 -16.80 -12.69
CA LYS A 677 -17.28 -17.70 -12.49
C LYS A 677 -17.67 -19.14 -12.80
N SER A 678 -18.79 -19.59 -12.28
CA SER A 678 -19.24 -20.98 -12.39
C SER A 678 -20.75 -21.05 -12.22
N PHE A 679 -21.36 -22.00 -12.93
CA PHE A 679 -22.75 -22.40 -12.70
C PHE A 679 -22.75 -23.90 -12.52
N LYS A 680 -23.13 -24.36 -11.33
CA LYS A 680 -23.14 -25.78 -11.00
C LYS A 680 -24.56 -26.28 -10.91
N VAL A 681 -24.76 -27.51 -11.36
CA VAL A 681 -25.97 -28.30 -11.13
C VAL A 681 -25.54 -29.51 -10.32
N PHE A 682 -25.95 -29.56 -9.04
CA PHE A 682 -25.28 -30.37 -8.02
C PHE A 682 -23.77 -30.10 -7.98
N ASP A 683 -22.96 -31.15 -7.98
CA ASP A 683 -21.50 -31.04 -7.91
C ASP A 683 -20.83 -30.82 -9.28
N ASN A 684 -21.62 -30.84 -10.37
CA ASN A 684 -21.11 -30.77 -11.73
C ASN A 684 -21.24 -29.38 -12.32
N GLU A 685 -20.22 -28.96 -13.06
CA GLU A 685 -20.25 -27.72 -13.84
C GLU A 685 -21.24 -27.85 -15.01
N TYR A 686 -22.03 -26.81 -15.26
CA TYR A 686 -22.96 -26.80 -16.38
C TYR A 686 -22.22 -26.83 -17.72
N LEU A 687 -22.73 -27.64 -18.65
CA LEU A 687 -22.14 -27.81 -19.98
C LEU A 687 -22.58 -26.68 -20.92
N TRP A 688 -21.69 -25.74 -21.16
CA TRP A 688 -21.95 -24.57 -21.99
C TRP A 688 -21.82 -24.85 -23.50
N SER A 689 -22.79 -24.41 -24.31
CA SER A 689 -22.63 -24.42 -25.78
C SER A 689 -21.85 -23.18 -26.31
N LYS A 690 -21.88 -22.05 -25.58
CA LYS A 690 -21.25 -20.77 -25.95
C LYS A 690 -20.32 -20.17 -24.86
N GLY A 691 -20.06 -20.92 -23.79
CA GLY A 691 -19.35 -20.47 -22.59
C GLY A 691 -20.20 -19.63 -21.61
N ILE A 692 -19.81 -19.61 -20.33
CA ILE A 692 -20.56 -18.93 -19.25
C ILE A 692 -20.71 -17.43 -19.49
N LEU A 693 -19.63 -16.74 -19.90
CA LEU A 693 -19.59 -15.28 -20.05
C LEU A 693 -20.51 -14.74 -21.16
N GLN A 694 -20.97 -15.59 -22.08
CA GLN A 694 -21.81 -15.20 -23.22
C GLN A 694 -23.20 -15.82 -23.19
N THR A 695 -23.47 -16.67 -22.20
CA THR A 695 -24.77 -17.32 -22.02
C THR A 695 -25.71 -16.35 -21.29
N LYS A 696 -26.82 -16.00 -21.94
CA LYS A 696 -27.85 -15.12 -21.36
C LYS A 696 -28.99 -15.88 -20.66
N GLU A 697 -29.14 -17.17 -20.96
CA GLU A 697 -30.22 -18.00 -20.45
C GLU A 697 -29.70 -19.44 -20.25
N VAL A 698 -30.04 -20.04 -19.11
CA VAL A 698 -29.76 -21.44 -18.77
C VAL A 698 -31.10 -22.15 -18.64
N THR A 699 -31.23 -23.33 -19.23
CA THR A 699 -32.45 -24.13 -19.16
C THR A 699 -32.17 -25.38 -18.33
N LEU A 700 -32.89 -25.54 -17.22
CA LEU A 700 -32.75 -26.67 -16.32
C LEU A 700 -34.00 -27.55 -16.36
N ARG A 701 -33.79 -28.86 -16.26
CA ARG A 701 -34.83 -29.87 -16.12
C ARG A 701 -35.21 -30.04 -14.65
N GLN A 702 -36.39 -29.54 -14.27
CA GLN A 702 -36.86 -29.56 -12.88
C GLN A 702 -36.83 -30.97 -12.23
N ASP A 703 -37.07 -32.03 -13.01
CA ASP A 703 -37.08 -33.41 -12.53
C ASP A 703 -35.69 -33.97 -12.19
N LYS A 704 -34.62 -33.35 -12.72
CA LYS A 704 -33.25 -33.88 -12.63
C LYS A 704 -32.21 -32.86 -12.18
N GLU A 705 -32.51 -31.57 -12.20
CA GLU A 705 -31.60 -30.44 -12.04
C GLU A 705 -32.22 -29.42 -11.07
N ASN A 706 -32.71 -29.91 -9.94
CA ASN A 706 -33.46 -29.11 -8.95
C ASN A 706 -32.57 -28.39 -7.93
N PHE A 707 -31.26 -28.54 -7.99
CA PHE A 707 -30.31 -27.76 -7.20
C PHE A 707 -29.24 -27.16 -8.12
N PHE A 708 -29.04 -25.86 -8.00
CA PHE A 708 -28.02 -25.15 -8.75
C PHE A 708 -27.37 -24.04 -7.94
N GLU A 709 -26.10 -23.76 -8.28
CA GLU A 709 -25.31 -22.72 -7.65
C GLU A 709 -24.75 -21.78 -8.70
N ILE A 710 -24.86 -20.48 -8.43
CA ILE A 710 -24.33 -19.41 -9.26
C ILE A 710 -23.16 -18.79 -8.50
N ILE A 711 -21.96 -18.99 -9.00
CA ILE A 711 -20.73 -18.46 -8.42
C ILE A 711 -20.26 -17.32 -9.31
N PHE A 712 -19.97 -16.19 -8.71
CA PHE A 712 -19.47 -15.00 -9.39
C PHE A 712 -18.15 -14.55 -8.75
N ALA A 713 -17.46 -13.63 -9.42
CA ALA A 713 -16.23 -13.04 -8.92
C ALA A 713 -16.16 -11.58 -9.35
N LEU A 714 -15.52 -10.75 -8.54
CA LEU A 714 -15.04 -9.46 -9.01
C LEU A 714 -13.60 -9.66 -9.49
N PRO A 715 -13.29 -9.43 -10.78
CA PRO A 715 -11.93 -9.44 -11.29
C PRO A 715 -11.24 -8.16 -10.82
N SER A 716 -10.97 -8.09 -9.52
CA SER A 716 -10.16 -7.04 -8.91
C SER A 716 -8.88 -7.67 -8.41
N PHE A 717 -7.75 -7.06 -8.73
CA PHE A 717 -6.52 -7.41 -8.06
C PHE A 717 -6.39 -6.65 -6.74
N ARG A 718 -7.27 -5.72 -6.37
CA ARG A 718 -7.19 -5.14 -5.02
C ARG A 718 -7.76 -6.14 -3.99
N ASN A 719 -7.06 -6.32 -2.87
CA ASN A 719 -7.52 -7.24 -1.83
C ASN A 719 -8.83 -6.69 -1.24
N GLN A 720 -9.96 -7.36 -1.45
CA GLN A 720 -11.26 -6.93 -0.91
C GLN A 720 -11.78 -7.99 0.06
N PRO A 721 -11.27 -8.06 1.30
CA PRO A 721 -11.57 -9.17 2.20
C PRO A 721 -13.03 -9.25 2.67
N ASN A 722 -13.90 -8.28 2.33
CA ASN A 722 -15.31 -8.25 2.72
C ASN A 722 -16.20 -7.62 1.64
N MET A 723 -16.17 -8.15 0.42
CA MET A 723 -17.17 -7.75 -0.58
C MET A 723 -18.57 -8.06 -0.05
N THR A 724 -19.41 -7.04 0.06
CA THR A 724 -20.82 -7.20 0.36
C THR A 724 -21.59 -7.09 -0.93
N LEU A 725 -22.47 -8.05 -1.17
CA LEU A 725 -23.24 -8.15 -2.39
C LEU A 725 -24.70 -8.41 -2.05
N LYS A 726 -25.59 -7.92 -2.90
CA LYS A 726 -27.00 -8.25 -2.84
C LYS A 726 -27.43 -8.97 -4.11
N TYR A 727 -28.18 -10.06 -3.95
CA TYR A 727 -28.70 -10.82 -5.10
C TYR A 727 -30.17 -11.19 -4.92
N GLN A 728 -30.82 -11.50 -6.05
CA GLN A 728 -32.22 -11.91 -6.11
C GLN A 728 -32.48 -12.73 -7.39
N LEU A 729 -33.20 -13.85 -7.25
CA LEU A 729 -33.88 -14.54 -8.34
C LEU A 729 -35.30 -14.00 -8.46
N LYS A 730 -35.50 -13.03 -9.37
CA LYS A 730 -36.82 -12.41 -9.59
C LYS A 730 -37.83 -13.45 -10.07
N GLY A 731 -39.00 -13.43 -9.43
CA GLY A 731 -40.05 -14.42 -9.62
C GLY A 731 -40.04 -15.55 -8.59
N PHE A 732 -38.98 -15.69 -7.79
CA PHE A 732 -38.87 -16.66 -6.70
C PHE A 732 -38.64 -15.99 -5.34
N ASP A 733 -37.65 -15.10 -5.26
CA ASP A 733 -37.28 -14.43 -4.01
C ASP A 733 -38.21 -13.26 -3.65
N LYS A 734 -38.67 -13.22 -2.39
CA LYS A 734 -39.51 -12.14 -1.85
C LYS A 734 -38.73 -10.87 -1.45
N LYS A 735 -37.43 -10.99 -1.17
CA LYS A 735 -36.54 -9.90 -0.74
C LYS A 735 -35.14 -10.11 -1.31
N TRP A 736 -34.33 -9.06 -1.32
CA TRP A 736 -32.89 -9.17 -1.62
C TRP A 736 -32.19 -10.00 -0.53
N HIS A 737 -31.33 -10.92 -0.97
CA HIS A 737 -30.38 -11.59 -0.09
C HIS A 737 -29.09 -10.75 -0.04
N ILE A 738 -28.47 -10.65 1.13
CA ILE A 738 -27.19 -9.96 1.31
C ILE A 738 -26.17 -10.99 1.77
N ASN A 739 -25.03 -11.04 1.09
CA ASN A 739 -23.92 -11.92 1.46
C ASN A 739 -22.63 -11.08 1.59
N THR A 740 -21.79 -11.38 2.58
CA THR A 740 -20.49 -10.75 2.76
C THR A 740 -19.43 -11.82 2.73
N GLY A 741 -18.44 -11.69 1.85
CA GLY A 741 -17.31 -12.62 1.71
C GLY A 741 -17.55 -13.79 0.76
N GLU A 742 -18.72 -14.42 0.75
CA GLU A 742 -19.03 -15.51 -0.19
C GLU A 742 -19.67 -14.97 -1.49
N CYS A 743 -18.95 -15.07 -2.61
CA CYS A 743 -19.46 -14.69 -3.94
C CYS A 743 -20.26 -15.83 -4.61
N LYS A 744 -21.28 -16.36 -3.92
CA LYS A 744 -22.16 -17.42 -4.44
C LYS A 744 -23.62 -17.21 -4.05
N ALA A 745 -24.52 -17.77 -4.86
CA ALA A 745 -25.94 -17.92 -4.58
C ALA A 745 -26.39 -19.34 -4.91
N SER A 746 -27.07 -20.00 -3.97
CA SER A 746 -27.48 -21.40 -4.11
C SER A 746 -29.01 -21.50 -4.03
N TYR A 747 -29.62 -22.26 -4.94
CA TYR A 747 -31.07 -22.46 -5.00
C TYR A 747 -31.41 -23.94 -5.08
N THR A 748 -32.49 -24.32 -4.39
CA THR A 748 -33.00 -25.70 -4.36
C THR A 748 -34.51 -25.69 -4.61
N ASN A 749 -34.99 -26.70 -5.34
CA ASN A 749 -36.41 -26.95 -5.63
C ASN A 749 -37.19 -25.73 -6.15
N VAL A 750 -36.55 -24.92 -7.02
CA VAL A 750 -37.23 -23.81 -7.69
C VAL A 750 -38.33 -24.39 -8.61
N PRO A 751 -39.58 -23.90 -8.53
CA PRO A 751 -40.66 -24.37 -9.42
C PRO A 751 -40.33 -24.16 -10.90
N ALA A 752 -40.96 -24.93 -11.80
CA ALA A 752 -40.82 -24.67 -13.23
C ALA A 752 -41.33 -23.27 -13.58
N GLY A 753 -40.51 -22.49 -14.28
CA GLY A 753 -40.80 -21.12 -14.66
C GLY A 753 -39.61 -20.43 -15.31
N LYS A 754 -39.81 -19.16 -15.68
CA LYS A 754 -38.75 -18.28 -16.19
C LYS A 754 -38.42 -17.25 -15.11
N TYR A 755 -37.13 -17.11 -14.81
CA TYR A 755 -36.63 -16.29 -13.71
C TYR A 755 -35.44 -15.45 -14.19
N ASP A 756 -35.31 -14.26 -13.62
CA ASP A 756 -34.14 -13.39 -13.85
C ASP A 756 -33.31 -13.34 -12.57
N PHE A 757 -32.06 -13.82 -12.64
CA PHE A 757 -31.11 -13.67 -11.55
C PHE A 757 -30.40 -12.32 -11.67
N ILE A 758 -30.38 -11.55 -10.58
CA ILE A 758 -29.75 -10.23 -10.52
C ILE A 758 -28.83 -10.18 -9.31
N VAL A 759 -27.65 -9.60 -9.49
CA VAL A 759 -26.66 -9.39 -8.42
C VAL A 759 -26.03 -8.01 -8.56
N TYR A 760 -25.80 -7.36 -7.42
CA TYR A 760 -25.11 -6.08 -7.31
C TYR A 760 -24.01 -6.17 -6.25
N LEU A 761 -22.89 -5.52 -6.51
CA LEU A 761 -21.92 -5.16 -5.49
C LEU A 761 -22.49 -3.95 -4.71
N LEU A 762 -22.38 -3.98 -3.38
CA LEU A 762 -22.89 -2.93 -2.48
C LEU A 762 -21.79 -1.98 -2.03
#